data_AF-A0A7C5WLS7-F1
#
_entry.id   AF-A0A7C5WLS7-F1
#
_cell.length_a   1.000
_cell.length_b   1.000
_cell.length_c   1.000
_cell.angle_alpha   90.00
_cell.angle_beta   90.00
_cell.angle_gamma   90.00
#
_symmetry.space_group_name_H-M   'P 1'
#
loop_
_entity.id
_entity.type
_entity.pdbx_description
1 polymer ?
#
loop_
_entity_poly.entity_id
_entity_poly.type
_entity_poly.pdbx_seq_one_letter_code
_entity_poly.pdbx_strand_id
1 'polypeptide(L)'
;MKAVRRLLLALFVLLLASPAMGVGGAADGWVEVDYSSLVDRRQLTHSGESVGALLDRLAGGQLDAEASRLAFALLDPLLEPMAFVLPDALDTLEGAPEREMVEVGWLWEPGEAAPAWVEVLRARKWLLESDGAGTLRLFLPAAEDGRSSEQAARQAFERQWPALLHPLAAEWRRLAARAGASEALSLEVKIYPYRHDLAHSRFLLGRQPWQHTLTATTPGPPARPVDLTVFEPFLGREGWQLEGARLRKGRLVLTGSPRSQRPPMPGGPLTLADVAVAYRAVFHGSLAPPYMSLDRSPWPDRLAVNFGGRLADTRMGWISLLCDARFKTFSTGFGPRTWLDRRPAIVQRVPDFLTHVERFAKDPRSVGSSGQQTRLWFYPDEVDLTLSPQGDLLALRRVRLAAAAEKVGGQGASGRSRSVAPWTRALTRQINASYDALAQVFPELEGLDQFSRLLALFTWLRHLKDAGMEIGDFDPLLAVPLRAFPTPRAFPQMVVVPAIPASGPGAIDVFPRLPVVRAMDRLRPRFGGLLPAPARLQTVRNVLDGKHRAEARVLAEMARVGGAGLTEEAIDGLVFEAERVRLHRLALATVGQQARQRLLARHQGGEKLRVFSLSIGGLDLDFSRAVAKARSVSIGLPGAVARPAPLPAAVEPSARRGAAAAERRTWLAVASQPSPAVMPDHGRLAPSSRRLVMERQLAGKTNA
;
A
#
# COMPACT_ATOMS: atom_id res chain seq x y z
N MET A 1 9.70 -30.92 -4.65
CA MET A 1 9.83 -29.49 -4.27
C MET A 1 10.26 -29.27 -2.81
N LYS A 2 9.60 -29.85 -1.79
CA LYS A 2 10.00 -29.68 -0.36
C LYS A 2 11.46 -30.15 -0.07
N ALA A 3 11.92 -31.26 -0.65
CA ALA A 3 13.30 -31.75 -0.47
C ALA A 3 14.38 -30.84 -1.11
N VAL A 4 14.08 -30.22 -2.26
CA VAL A 4 14.99 -29.29 -2.94
C VAL A 4 15.05 -27.94 -2.21
N ARG A 5 13.91 -27.49 -1.63
CA ARG A 5 13.88 -26.33 -0.71
C ARG A 5 14.70 -26.57 0.55
N ARG A 6 14.59 -27.75 1.18
CA ARG A 6 15.38 -28.14 2.37
C ARG A 6 16.87 -28.22 2.08
N LEU A 7 17.27 -28.76 0.91
CA LEU A 7 18.68 -28.85 0.53
C LEU A 7 19.30 -27.48 0.24
N LEU A 8 18.55 -26.56 -0.39
CA LEU A 8 19.00 -25.19 -0.58
C LEU A 8 19.10 -24.46 0.76
N LEU A 9 18.08 -24.51 1.62
CA LEU A 9 18.07 -23.82 2.90
C LEU A 9 19.16 -24.32 3.88
N ALA A 10 19.43 -25.64 3.91
CA ALA A 10 20.53 -26.21 4.70
C ALA A 10 21.93 -25.79 4.20
N LEU A 11 22.06 -25.35 2.94
CA LEU A 11 23.27 -24.74 2.41
C LEU A 11 23.35 -23.22 2.70
N PHE A 12 22.22 -22.58 3.05
CA PHE A 12 22.09 -21.14 3.30
C PHE A 12 22.17 -20.73 4.77
N VAL A 13 21.96 -21.66 5.72
CA VAL A 13 22.41 -21.48 7.11
C VAL A 13 23.94 -21.65 7.10
N LEU A 14 24.65 -20.61 6.65
CA LEU A 14 26.10 -20.56 6.71
C LEU A 14 26.50 -20.43 8.19
N LEU A 15 26.77 -21.56 8.83
CA LEU A 15 27.71 -21.63 9.92
C LEU A 15 29.06 -21.12 9.39
N LEU A 16 29.28 -19.80 9.46
CA LEU A 16 30.64 -19.25 9.46
C LEU A 16 31.31 -19.67 10.78
N ALA A 17 31.62 -20.96 10.89
CA ALA A 17 32.65 -21.44 11.78
C ALA A 17 34.00 -21.15 11.11
N SER A 18 34.46 -19.90 11.21
CA SER A 18 35.86 -19.59 10.97
C SER A 18 36.71 -20.36 11.98
N PRO A 19 37.62 -21.27 11.56
CA PRO A 19 38.44 -22.03 12.49
C PRO A 19 39.69 -21.23 12.83
N ALA A 20 39.54 -20.09 13.50
CA ALA A 20 40.61 -19.38 14.21
C ALA A 20 39.99 -18.13 14.85
N MET A 21 40.19 -17.99 16.15
CA MET A 21 39.59 -17.00 17.07
C MET A 21 38.29 -17.47 17.71
N GLY A 22 38.27 -17.36 19.04
CA GLY A 22 37.39 -18.10 19.96
C GLY A 22 35.92 -18.10 19.59
N VAL A 23 35.26 -19.21 19.91
CA VAL A 23 33.82 -19.28 20.14
C VAL A 23 33.49 -18.29 21.26
N GLY A 24 33.30 -17.03 20.90
CA GLY A 24 32.56 -16.09 21.73
C GLY A 24 31.16 -16.67 21.83
N GLY A 25 30.78 -17.12 23.03
CA GLY A 25 29.45 -17.68 23.27
C GLY A 25 28.39 -16.75 22.70
N ALA A 26 27.50 -17.29 21.87
CA ALA A 26 26.35 -16.55 21.38
C ALA A 26 25.60 -15.96 22.59
N ALA A 27 25.62 -14.64 22.72
CA ALA A 27 24.98 -13.95 23.82
C ALA A 27 23.49 -14.35 23.89
N ASP A 28 23.07 -14.85 25.06
CA ASP A 28 21.68 -15.01 25.51
C ASP A 28 20.65 -15.63 24.53
N GLY A 29 21.05 -16.64 23.74
CA GLY A 29 20.11 -17.48 23.00
C GLY A 29 19.60 -16.93 21.66
N TRP A 30 20.30 -15.97 21.05
CA TRP A 30 19.95 -15.41 19.74
C TRP A 30 20.73 -16.05 18.58
N VAL A 31 20.12 -16.13 17.40
CA VAL A 31 20.74 -16.62 16.15
C VAL A 31 20.49 -15.64 15.02
N GLU A 32 21.51 -15.39 14.21
CA GLU A 32 21.40 -14.61 12.98
C GLU A 32 20.82 -15.47 11.83
N VAL A 33 19.85 -14.92 11.12
CA VAL A 33 19.23 -15.50 9.92
C VAL A 33 19.40 -14.52 8.77
N ASP A 34 20.34 -14.81 7.87
CA ASP A 34 20.59 -14.01 6.67
C ASP A 34 19.65 -14.45 5.54
N TYR A 35 18.88 -13.50 5.00
CA TYR A 35 17.98 -13.74 3.86
C TYR A 35 18.35 -12.91 2.63
N SER A 36 19.52 -12.27 2.61
CA SER A 36 19.99 -11.38 1.53
C SER A 36 19.94 -12.03 0.14
N SER A 37 20.20 -13.33 0.04
CA SER A 37 20.15 -14.10 -1.20
C SER A 37 18.74 -14.30 -1.77
N LEU A 38 17.71 -14.12 -0.94
CA LEU A 38 16.30 -14.25 -1.32
C LEU A 38 15.69 -12.92 -1.78
N VAL A 39 16.37 -11.80 -1.50
CA VAL A 39 15.90 -10.46 -1.84
C VAL A 39 16.08 -10.20 -3.34
N ASP A 40 15.00 -9.89 -4.04
CA ASP A 40 15.10 -9.34 -5.40
C ASP A 40 15.58 -7.90 -5.36
N ARG A 41 16.90 -7.72 -5.34
CA ARG A 41 17.56 -6.40 -5.27
C ARG A 41 17.20 -5.49 -6.45
N ARG A 42 16.65 -6.01 -7.54
CA ARG A 42 16.22 -5.20 -8.70
C ARG A 42 14.80 -4.67 -8.56
N GLN A 43 14.02 -5.20 -7.63
CA GLN A 43 12.68 -4.72 -7.39
C GLN A 43 12.73 -3.22 -7.11
N LEU A 44 11.87 -2.47 -7.79
CA LEU A 44 11.77 -1.03 -7.59
C LEU A 44 10.82 -0.74 -6.42
N THR A 45 11.24 0.15 -5.54
CA THR A 45 10.37 0.73 -4.51
C THR A 45 9.47 1.81 -5.11
N HIS A 46 8.55 2.36 -4.32
CA HIS A 46 7.68 3.43 -4.80
C HIS A 46 8.40 4.77 -5.03
N SER A 47 9.64 4.96 -4.55
CA SER A 47 10.48 6.08 -4.98
C SER A 47 10.94 5.90 -6.44
N GLY A 48 10.94 4.67 -6.94
CA GLY A 48 11.54 4.27 -8.22
C GLY A 48 13.01 3.88 -8.11
N GLU A 49 13.60 3.92 -6.92
CA GLU A 49 14.93 3.36 -6.64
C GLU A 49 14.84 1.83 -6.47
N SER A 50 15.91 1.12 -6.84
CA SER A 50 16.03 -0.31 -6.64
C SER A 50 16.23 -0.64 -5.15
N VAL A 51 15.70 -1.79 -4.71
CA VAL A 51 15.93 -2.32 -3.35
C VAL A 51 17.43 -2.43 -3.06
N GLY A 52 18.22 -2.89 -4.03
CA GLY A 52 19.67 -3.00 -3.91
C GLY A 52 20.36 -1.67 -3.63
N ALA A 53 20.03 -0.62 -4.39
CA ALA A 53 20.63 0.70 -4.19
C ALA A 53 20.29 1.29 -2.81
N LEU A 54 19.07 1.08 -2.31
CA LEU A 54 18.68 1.53 -0.97
C LEU A 54 19.40 0.76 0.14
N LEU A 55 19.51 -0.57 0.00
CA LEU A 55 20.26 -1.40 0.93
C LEU A 55 21.74 -1.01 0.98
N ASP A 56 22.37 -0.78 -0.16
CA ASP A 56 23.80 -0.40 -0.22
C ASP A 56 24.05 0.96 0.45
N ARG A 57 23.14 1.92 0.28
CA ARG A 57 23.23 3.24 0.93
C ARG A 57 23.04 3.16 2.45
N LEU A 58 22.10 2.33 2.90
CA LEU A 58 21.85 2.10 4.34
C LEU A 58 23.05 1.40 5.00
N ALA A 59 23.50 0.28 4.43
CA ALA A 59 24.63 -0.49 4.95
C ALA A 59 25.95 0.32 4.93
N GLY A 60 26.12 1.18 3.91
CA GLY A 60 27.29 2.04 3.79
C GLY A 60 27.30 3.26 4.73
N GLY A 61 26.24 3.48 5.53
CA GLY A 61 26.14 4.64 6.43
C GLY A 61 26.12 5.98 5.70
N GLN A 62 25.71 6.00 4.44
CA GLN A 62 25.78 7.18 3.56
C GLN A 62 24.60 8.15 3.72
N LEU A 63 23.69 7.85 4.66
CA LEU A 63 22.42 8.55 4.84
C LEU A 63 22.37 9.25 6.19
N ASP A 64 21.84 10.48 6.19
CA ASP A 64 21.41 11.10 7.45
C ASP A 64 20.18 10.38 8.05
N ALA A 65 19.75 10.80 9.24
CA ALA A 65 18.64 10.18 9.95
C ALA A 65 17.28 10.32 9.25
N GLU A 66 17.07 11.37 8.45
CA GLU A 66 15.82 11.54 7.70
C GLU A 66 15.80 10.63 6.47
N ALA A 67 16.88 10.64 5.70
CA ALA A 67 17.05 9.79 4.53
C ALA A 67 17.06 8.29 4.91
N SER A 68 17.64 7.93 6.06
CA SER A 68 17.59 6.56 6.58
C SER A 68 16.17 6.13 6.92
N ARG A 69 15.40 6.96 7.63
CA ARG A 69 13.99 6.67 7.94
C ARG A 69 13.16 6.49 6.67
N LEU A 70 13.37 7.33 5.65
CA LEU A 70 12.69 7.19 4.37
C LEU A 70 13.09 5.89 3.66
N ALA A 71 14.38 5.55 3.63
CA ALA A 71 14.86 4.30 3.03
C ALA A 71 14.26 3.06 3.74
N PHE A 72 14.20 3.06 5.07
CA PHE A 72 13.52 2.00 5.82
C PHE A 72 12.02 1.91 5.47
N ALA A 73 11.30 3.04 5.41
CA ALA A 73 9.89 3.06 5.01
C ALA A 73 9.66 2.57 3.57
N LEU A 74 10.62 2.79 2.67
CA LEU A 74 10.58 2.30 1.28
C LEU A 74 10.81 0.79 1.18
N LEU A 75 11.68 0.24 2.02
CA LEU A 75 12.09 -1.17 2.02
C LEU A 75 11.13 -2.08 2.81
N ASP A 76 10.56 -1.57 3.89
CA ASP A 76 9.76 -2.35 4.84
C ASP A 76 8.63 -3.18 4.18
N PRO A 77 7.78 -2.65 3.29
CA PRO A 77 6.74 -3.46 2.62
C PRO A 77 7.26 -4.61 1.76
N LEU A 78 8.52 -4.52 1.33
CA LEU A 78 9.16 -5.50 0.44
C LEU A 78 9.93 -6.56 1.23
N LEU A 79 10.48 -6.18 2.38
CA LEU A 79 11.36 -7.03 3.18
C LEU A 79 10.68 -7.61 4.43
N GLU A 80 9.63 -6.99 4.98
CA GLU A 80 8.83 -7.57 6.08
C GLU A 80 8.30 -8.97 5.74
N PRO A 81 7.80 -9.26 4.51
CA PRO A 81 7.36 -10.59 4.15
C PRO A 81 8.46 -11.67 4.18
N MET A 82 9.75 -11.29 4.25
CA MET A 82 10.87 -12.23 4.37
C MET A 82 10.91 -12.94 5.72
N ALA A 83 10.14 -12.49 6.72
CA ALA A 83 10.01 -13.18 8.01
C ALA A 83 9.53 -14.64 7.91
N PHE A 84 9.09 -15.09 6.73
CA PHE A 84 8.82 -16.51 6.44
C PHE A 84 10.03 -17.43 6.64
N VAL A 85 11.25 -16.88 6.65
CA VAL A 85 12.46 -17.65 6.92
C VAL A 85 12.62 -18.03 8.39
N LEU A 86 11.89 -17.36 9.31
CA LEU A 86 12.05 -17.58 10.75
C LEU A 86 11.63 -18.99 11.20
N PRO A 87 10.44 -19.52 10.81
CA PRO A 87 10.06 -20.89 11.14
C PRO A 87 10.99 -21.92 10.50
N ASP A 88 11.37 -21.68 9.25
CA ASP A 88 12.29 -22.54 8.49
C ASP A 88 13.68 -22.62 9.16
N ALA A 89 14.20 -21.50 9.65
CA ALA A 89 15.43 -21.45 10.43
C ALA A 89 15.31 -22.17 11.78
N LEU A 90 14.20 -21.95 12.50
CA LEU A 90 13.92 -22.64 13.77
C LEU A 90 13.85 -24.15 13.58
N ASP A 91 13.10 -24.63 12.59
CA ASP A 91 12.96 -26.06 12.28
C ASP A 91 14.28 -26.70 11.86
N THR A 92 15.18 -25.93 11.24
CA THR A 92 16.53 -26.39 10.90
C THR A 92 17.40 -26.57 12.15
N LEU A 93 17.24 -25.69 13.15
CA LEU A 93 18.04 -25.69 14.38
C LEU A 93 17.52 -26.66 15.44
N GLU A 94 16.21 -26.84 15.55
CA GLU A 94 15.55 -27.59 16.63
C GLU A 94 14.85 -28.86 16.14
N GLY A 95 14.78 -29.05 14.82
CA GLY A 95 13.99 -30.10 14.20
C GLY A 95 12.59 -29.63 13.84
N ALA A 96 12.06 -30.20 12.76
CA ALA A 96 10.69 -29.93 12.33
C ALA A 96 9.69 -30.39 13.42
N PRO A 97 8.56 -29.67 13.59
CA PRO A 97 7.53 -30.06 14.53
C PRO A 97 6.96 -31.43 14.16
N GLU A 98 6.53 -32.19 15.17
CA GLU A 98 5.86 -33.48 14.98
C GLU A 98 4.60 -33.37 14.11
N ARG A 99 3.90 -32.24 14.20
CA ARG A 99 2.70 -31.92 13.41
C ARG A 99 3.00 -30.80 12.44
N GLU A 100 2.44 -30.89 11.24
CA GLU A 100 2.56 -29.83 10.24
C GLU A 100 1.91 -28.54 10.74
N MET A 101 2.72 -27.49 10.85
CA MET A 101 2.30 -26.14 11.20
C MET A 101 1.83 -25.41 9.92
N VAL A 102 0.74 -24.64 10.04
CA VAL A 102 0.19 -23.81 8.94
C VAL A 102 0.21 -22.35 9.36
N GLU A 103 0.75 -21.49 8.50
CA GLU A 103 0.74 -20.03 8.72
C GLU A 103 -0.70 -19.50 8.65
N VAL A 104 -1.19 -18.96 9.78
CA VAL A 104 -2.59 -18.56 9.96
C VAL A 104 -3.03 -17.48 8.97
N GLY A 105 -2.14 -16.55 8.61
CA GLY A 105 -2.43 -15.50 7.64
C GLY A 105 -2.77 -16.01 6.22
N TRP A 106 -2.36 -17.24 5.89
CA TRP A 106 -2.59 -17.88 4.59
C TRP A 106 -3.80 -18.82 4.59
N LEU A 107 -4.51 -18.95 5.70
CA LEU A 107 -5.83 -19.59 5.71
C LEU A 107 -6.87 -18.78 4.94
N TRP A 108 -6.52 -17.53 4.56
CA TRP A 108 -7.32 -16.70 3.69
C TRP A 108 -6.59 -16.33 2.40
N GLU A 109 -7.27 -16.43 1.27
CA GLU A 109 -6.77 -15.97 -0.03
C GLU A 109 -6.67 -14.44 -0.09
N PRO A 110 -5.67 -13.87 -0.80
CA PRO A 110 -5.62 -12.43 -1.05
C PRO A 110 -6.89 -11.93 -1.73
N GLY A 111 -7.44 -10.80 -1.26
CA GLY A 111 -8.65 -10.21 -1.84
C GLY A 111 -9.99 -10.76 -1.31
N GLU A 112 -10.00 -11.84 -0.54
CA GLU A 112 -11.25 -12.40 -0.01
C GLU A 112 -11.75 -11.71 1.27
N ALA A 113 -12.95 -12.07 1.70
CA ALA A 113 -13.52 -11.55 2.94
C ALA A 113 -12.80 -12.16 4.15
N ALA A 114 -12.22 -11.31 4.99
CA ALA A 114 -11.41 -11.71 6.14
C ALA A 114 -11.45 -10.65 7.24
N PRO A 115 -11.26 -11.01 8.52
CA PRO A 115 -11.04 -10.03 9.59
C PRO A 115 -9.86 -9.10 9.30
N ALA A 116 -9.92 -7.86 9.80
CA ALA A 116 -8.86 -6.88 9.55
C ALA A 116 -7.47 -7.29 10.05
N TRP A 117 -7.37 -8.12 11.11
CA TRP A 117 -6.10 -8.69 11.60
C TRP A 117 -5.40 -9.62 10.60
N VAL A 118 -6.13 -10.25 9.66
CA VAL A 118 -5.54 -11.24 8.72
C VAL A 118 -4.43 -10.62 7.90
N GLU A 119 -4.59 -9.37 7.45
CA GLU A 119 -3.56 -8.68 6.66
C GLU A 119 -2.32 -8.31 7.50
N VAL A 120 -2.45 -8.22 8.83
CA VAL A 120 -1.30 -8.03 9.72
C VAL A 120 -0.43 -9.29 9.74
N LEU A 121 -1.08 -10.46 9.81
CA LEU A 121 -0.39 -11.76 9.74
C LEU A 121 0.15 -12.06 8.35
N ARG A 122 -0.61 -11.77 7.29
CA ARG A 122 -0.22 -12.04 5.90
C ARG A 122 1.05 -11.31 5.48
N ALA A 123 1.23 -10.06 5.90
CA ALA A 123 2.49 -9.36 5.65
C ALA A 123 3.60 -9.70 6.67
N ARG A 124 3.31 -10.59 7.63
CA ARG A 124 4.27 -11.17 8.58
C ARG A 124 4.92 -10.18 9.53
N LYS A 125 4.21 -9.09 9.85
CA LYS A 125 4.54 -8.27 11.03
C LYS A 125 4.53 -9.10 12.30
N TRP A 126 3.56 -10.00 12.39
CA TRP A 126 3.52 -11.10 13.34
C TRP A 126 3.36 -12.37 12.53
N LEU A 127 4.25 -13.33 12.71
CA LEU A 127 4.10 -14.64 12.09
C LEU A 127 3.44 -15.57 13.11
N LEU A 128 2.31 -16.15 12.72
CA LEU A 128 1.53 -17.05 13.55
C LEU A 128 1.33 -18.35 12.80
N GLU A 129 1.76 -19.46 13.38
CA GLU A 129 1.49 -20.80 12.87
C GLU A 129 0.64 -21.59 13.86
N SER A 130 -0.25 -22.45 13.35
CA SER A 130 -1.01 -23.41 14.16
C SER A 130 -0.88 -24.82 13.61
N ASP A 131 -0.81 -25.81 14.49
CA ASP A 131 -0.84 -27.24 14.14
C ASP A 131 -2.26 -27.76 13.87
N GLY A 132 -3.27 -26.90 14.07
CA GLY A 132 -4.69 -27.20 13.94
C GLY A 132 -5.27 -28.03 15.10
N ALA A 133 -4.51 -28.27 16.16
CA ALA A 133 -4.85 -29.15 17.27
C ALA A 133 -4.46 -28.57 18.66
N GLY A 134 -4.30 -27.25 18.74
CA GLY A 134 -4.13 -26.53 20.02
C GLY A 134 -2.73 -25.98 20.26
N THR A 135 -1.75 -26.25 19.39
CA THR A 135 -0.40 -25.72 19.53
C THR A 135 -0.14 -24.61 18.51
N LEU A 136 0.30 -23.45 18.98
CA LEU A 136 0.68 -22.31 18.15
C LEU A 136 2.16 -21.91 18.36
N ARG A 137 2.78 -21.45 17.28
CA ARG A 137 4.08 -20.77 17.30
C ARG A 137 3.89 -19.31 16.86
N LEU A 138 4.41 -18.39 17.65
CA LEU A 138 4.35 -16.96 17.41
C LEU A 138 5.76 -16.44 17.23
N PHE A 139 6.01 -15.70 16.15
CA PHE A 139 7.25 -14.95 15.97
C PHE A 139 6.91 -13.47 16.03
N LEU A 140 7.41 -12.80 17.08
CA LEU A 140 7.03 -11.43 17.40
C LEU A 140 8.24 -10.50 17.41
N PRO A 141 8.12 -9.27 16.85
CA PRO A 141 9.21 -8.32 16.89
C PRO A 141 9.50 -7.92 18.33
N ALA A 142 10.77 -7.89 18.72
CA ALA A 142 11.28 -7.51 20.03
C ALA A 142 12.07 -6.19 19.95
N ALA A 143 12.17 -5.49 21.08
CA ALA A 143 13.00 -4.29 21.18
C ALA A 143 14.49 -4.66 21.33
N GLU A 144 15.37 -3.72 20.99
CA GLU A 144 16.82 -3.80 21.23
C GLU A 144 17.16 -3.18 22.58
N ASP A 145 17.24 -4.03 23.60
CA ASP A 145 17.43 -3.61 25.00
C ASP A 145 18.28 -4.59 25.82
N GLY A 146 19.04 -5.46 25.14
CA GLY A 146 19.94 -6.40 25.79
C GLY A 146 19.29 -7.54 26.59
N ARG A 147 17.96 -7.72 26.49
CA ARG A 147 17.26 -8.84 27.15
C ARG A 147 17.61 -10.21 26.56
N SER A 148 17.48 -11.26 27.38
CA SER A 148 17.53 -12.64 26.90
C SER A 148 16.35 -12.93 25.95
N SER A 149 16.48 -13.98 25.12
CA SER A 149 15.42 -14.31 24.17
C SER A 149 14.09 -14.61 24.88
N GLU A 150 14.07 -15.34 26.00
CA GLU A 150 12.82 -15.64 26.71
C GLU A 150 12.16 -14.36 27.27
N GLN A 151 12.93 -13.46 27.89
CA GLN A 151 12.41 -12.20 28.42
C GLN A 151 11.88 -11.29 27.30
N ALA A 152 12.60 -11.23 26.17
CA ALA A 152 12.17 -10.51 24.98
C ALA A 152 10.88 -11.09 24.40
N ALA A 153 10.72 -12.42 24.39
CA ALA A 153 9.52 -13.11 23.94
C ALA A 153 8.29 -12.73 24.78
N ARG A 154 8.42 -12.82 26.11
CA ARG A 154 7.35 -12.46 27.05
C ARG A 154 6.93 -11.02 26.86
N GLN A 155 7.88 -10.09 26.83
CA GLN A 155 7.58 -8.68 26.64
C GLN A 155 6.92 -8.40 25.27
N ALA A 156 7.42 -9.04 24.20
CA ALA A 156 6.84 -8.91 22.87
C ALA A 156 5.39 -9.39 22.86
N PHE A 157 5.09 -10.51 23.53
CA PHE A 157 3.73 -11.00 23.68
C PHE A 157 2.84 -10.06 24.48
N GLU A 158 3.26 -9.63 25.68
CA GLU A 158 2.49 -8.71 26.54
C GLU A 158 2.19 -7.39 25.81
N ARG A 159 3.17 -6.84 25.07
CA ARG A 159 3.02 -5.62 24.29
C ARG A 159 2.03 -5.75 23.14
N GLN A 160 1.96 -6.91 22.49
CA GLN A 160 1.11 -7.17 21.32
C GLN A 160 -0.20 -7.89 21.69
N TRP A 161 -0.41 -8.24 22.96
CA TRP A 161 -1.55 -9.00 23.44
C TRP A 161 -2.91 -8.46 22.96
N PRO A 162 -3.20 -7.14 23.05
CA PRO A 162 -4.50 -6.62 22.62
C PRO A 162 -4.84 -6.98 21.17
N ALA A 163 -3.86 -6.95 20.28
CA ALA A 163 -4.05 -7.32 18.89
C ALA A 163 -3.99 -8.84 18.64
N LEU A 164 -3.10 -9.56 19.31
CA LEU A 164 -2.97 -11.03 19.20
C LEU A 164 -4.17 -11.79 19.78
N LEU A 165 -4.92 -11.15 20.68
CA LEU A 165 -6.17 -11.69 21.23
C LEU A 165 -7.13 -12.14 20.12
N HIS A 166 -7.21 -11.41 19.01
CA HIS A 166 -8.17 -11.69 17.94
C HIS A 166 -7.90 -13.00 17.17
N PRO A 167 -6.70 -13.22 16.60
CA PRO A 167 -6.40 -14.50 15.95
C PRO A 167 -6.39 -15.68 16.92
N LEU A 168 -5.92 -15.50 18.17
CA LEU A 168 -5.93 -16.57 19.18
C LEU A 168 -7.36 -16.97 19.56
N ALA A 169 -8.26 -15.99 19.72
CA ALA A 169 -9.67 -16.27 19.99
C ALA A 169 -10.39 -16.91 18.78
N ALA A 170 -9.95 -16.63 17.55
CA ALA A 170 -10.48 -17.29 16.37
C ALA A 170 -10.09 -18.78 16.30
N GLU A 171 -8.85 -19.11 16.69
CA GLU A 171 -8.40 -20.51 16.79
C GLU A 171 -9.08 -21.24 17.93
N TRP A 172 -9.18 -20.61 19.10
CA TRP A 172 -9.92 -21.13 20.25
C TRP A 172 -11.34 -21.56 19.87
N ARG A 173 -12.07 -20.69 19.16
CA ARG A 173 -13.44 -20.98 18.70
C ARG A 173 -13.50 -22.10 17.69
N ARG A 174 -12.51 -22.21 16.79
CA ARG A 174 -12.44 -23.33 15.84
C ARG A 174 -12.28 -24.66 16.57
N LEU A 175 -11.42 -24.71 17.59
CA LEU A 175 -11.26 -25.90 18.43
C LEU A 175 -12.52 -26.21 19.24
N ALA A 176 -13.17 -25.19 19.82
CA ALA A 176 -14.45 -25.35 20.52
C ALA A 176 -15.56 -25.89 19.63
N ALA A 177 -15.64 -25.44 18.39
CA ALA A 177 -16.58 -25.98 17.41
C ALA A 177 -16.31 -27.45 17.07
N ARG A 178 -15.07 -27.93 17.21
CA ARG A 178 -14.67 -29.32 16.93
C ARG A 178 -14.82 -30.26 18.13
N ALA A 179 -14.45 -29.82 19.32
CA ALA A 179 -14.45 -30.62 20.55
C ALA A 179 -15.85 -30.82 21.16
N GLY A 180 -16.80 -29.94 20.82
CA GLY A 180 -18.11 -29.90 21.48
C GLY A 180 -18.04 -29.20 22.85
N ALA A 181 -19.20 -28.98 23.49
CA ALA A 181 -19.32 -28.11 24.67
C ALA A 181 -18.71 -28.65 25.98
N SER A 182 -18.10 -29.84 25.98
CA SER A 182 -17.75 -30.58 27.20
C SER A 182 -16.25 -30.71 27.50
N GLU A 183 -15.36 -30.27 26.61
CA GLU A 183 -13.90 -30.37 26.82
C GLU A 183 -13.30 -29.03 27.28
N ALA A 184 -12.47 -29.10 28.32
CA ALA A 184 -11.63 -27.98 28.72
C ALA A 184 -10.55 -27.77 27.64
N LEU A 185 -10.73 -26.73 26.84
CA LEU A 185 -9.75 -26.36 25.82
C LEU A 185 -8.59 -25.60 26.44
N SER A 186 -7.42 -25.77 25.85
CA SER A 186 -6.25 -24.94 26.08
C SER A 186 -5.54 -24.70 24.76
N LEU A 187 -4.84 -23.56 24.65
CA LEU A 187 -3.89 -23.32 23.58
C LEU A 187 -2.49 -23.30 24.18
N GLU A 188 -1.62 -24.14 23.66
CA GLU A 188 -0.19 -24.08 23.94
C GLU A 188 0.45 -23.09 22.98
N VAL A 189 0.98 -22.01 23.52
CA VAL A 189 1.56 -20.92 22.73
C VAL A 189 3.06 -20.87 22.99
N LYS A 190 3.86 -21.04 21.93
CA LYS A 190 5.33 -20.88 21.96
C LYS A 190 5.69 -19.56 21.28
N ILE A 191 6.26 -18.62 22.03
CA ILE A 191 6.58 -17.29 21.54
C ILE A 191 8.08 -17.18 21.33
N TYR A 192 8.50 -16.92 20.10
CA TYR A 192 9.87 -16.62 19.71
C TYR A 192 9.99 -15.13 19.38
N PRO A 193 10.95 -14.39 19.96
CA PRO A 193 11.17 -13.01 19.60
C PRO A 193 12.05 -12.94 18.35
N TYR A 194 11.91 -11.88 17.57
CA TYR A 194 12.89 -11.57 16.53
C TYR A 194 13.20 -10.07 16.47
N ARG A 195 14.36 -9.73 15.93
CA ARG A 195 14.75 -8.36 15.54
C ARG A 195 15.07 -8.35 14.06
N HIS A 196 14.73 -7.27 13.36
CA HIS A 196 14.88 -7.16 11.92
C HIS A 196 15.91 -6.09 11.59
N ASP A 197 17.10 -6.54 11.19
CA ASP A 197 18.09 -5.68 10.59
C ASP A 197 17.80 -5.56 9.09
N LEU A 198 16.94 -4.59 8.78
CA LEU A 198 16.53 -4.25 7.41
C LEU A 198 17.73 -3.87 6.53
N ALA A 199 18.73 -3.16 7.09
CA ALA A 199 19.85 -2.63 6.32
C ALA A 199 20.75 -3.76 5.77
N HIS A 200 20.94 -4.81 6.55
CA HIS A 200 21.78 -5.95 6.17
C HIS A 200 20.99 -7.16 5.67
N SER A 201 19.66 -7.05 5.54
CA SER A 201 18.78 -8.15 5.16
C SER A 201 18.91 -9.36 6.09
N ARG A 202 18.87 -9.12 7.42
CA ARG A 202 19.04 -10.14 8.47
C ARG A 202 17.94 -10.09 9.52
N PHE A 203 17.68 -11.23 10.13
CA PHE A 203 16.93 -11.31 11.38
C PHE A 203 17.83 -11.83 12.50
N LEU A 204 17.63 -11.34 13.72
CA LEU A 204 18.09 -12.03 14.93
C LEU A 204 16.88 -12.76 15.53
N LEU A 205 16.90 -14.08 15.52
CA LEU A 205 15.85 -14.95 16.07
C LEU A 205 16.25 -15.44 17.46
N GLY A 206 15.40 -15.22 18.46
CA GLY A 206 15.58 -15.82 19.77
C GLY A 206 15.18 -17.29 19.75
N ARG A 207 16.06 -18.18 20.20
CA ARG A 207 15.85 -19.64 20.19
C ARG A 207 15.03 -20.13 21.36
N GLN A 208 15.19 -19.55 22.55
CA GLN A 208 14.44 -20.00 23.71
C GLN A 208 13.08 -19.30 23.71
N PRO A 209 11.98 -20.03 23.45
CA PRO A 209 10.68 -19.42 23.45
C PRO A 209 10.20 -19.18 24.89
N TRP A 210 9.40 -18.14 25.07
CA TRP A 210 8.51 -18.12 26.22
C TRP A 210 7.29 -19.00 25.92
N GLN A 211 7.00 -19.95 26.80
CA GLN A 211 5.86 -20.86 26.65
C GLN A 211 4.72 -20.40 27.54
N HIS A 212 3.52 -20.37 27.00
CA HIS A 212 2.33 -19.93 27.71
C HIS A 212 1.13 -20.79 27.33
N THR A 213 0.41 -21.29 28.33
CA THR A 213 -0.85 -22.01 28.13
C THR A 213 -2.02 -21.06 28.34
N LEU A 214 -2.76 -20.78 27.27
CA LEU A 214 -4.00 -20.04 27.37
C LEU A 214 -5.13 -20.99 27.73
N THR A 215 -5.90 -20.64 28.75
CA THR A 215 -7.14 -21.34 29.16
C THR A 215 -8.39 -20.52 28.82
N ALA A 216 -8.21 -19.25 28.46
CA ALA A 216 -9.24 -18.36 27.97
C ALA A 216 -8.61 -17.25 27.11
N THR A 217 -9.39 -16.72 26.17
CA THR A 217 -9.03 -15.51 25.42
C THR A 217 -9.86 -14.34 25.93
N THR A 218 -9.53 -13.85 27.13
CA THR A 218 -10.17 -12.66 27.70
C THR A 218 -9.32 -11.41 27.44
N PRO A 219 -9.95 -10.23 27.27
CA PRO A 219 -9.21 -8.97 27.28
C PRO A 219 -8.36 -8.87 28.55
N GLY A 220 -7.09 -8.54 28.42
CA GLY A 220 -6.23 -8.29 29.58
C GLY A 220 -6.69 -7.03 30.35
N PRO A 221 -6.46 -6.94 31.67
CA PRO A 221 -6.73 -5.71 32.42
C PRO A 221 -5.71 -4.60 32.10
N PRO A 222 -6.07 -3.29 32.03
CA PRO A 222 -7.35 -2.68 31.73
C PRO A 222 -7.19 -1.66 30.58
N ALA A 223 -6.97 -2.11 29.35
CA ALA A 223 -7.13 -1.17 28.24
C ALA A 223 -8.64 -1.01 28.02
N ARG A 224 -9.23 0.08 28.53
CA ARG A 224 -10.68 0.32 28.41
C ARG A 224 -11.03 0.31 26.91
N PRO A 225 -11.86 -0.63 26.43
CA PRO A 225 -12.22 -0.65 25.03
C PRO A 225 -12.93 0.64 24.63
N VAL A 226 -12.58 1.15 23.46
CA VAL A 226 -13.27 2.33 22.92
C VAL A 226 -14.68 1.93 22.52
N ASP A 227 -15.64 2.76 22.91
CA ASP A 227 -17.02 2.64 22.44
C ASP A 227 -17.09 2.96 20.94
N LEU A 228 -17.08 1.91 20.11
CA LEU A 228 -17.13 2.05 18.66
C LEU A 228 -18.46 2.64 18.16
N THR A 229 -19.51 2.67 18.98
CA THR A 229 -20.79 3.31 18.59
C THR A 229 -20.63 4.81 18.35
N VAL A 230 -19.54 5.42 18.82
CA VAL A 230 -19.20 6.82 18.52
C VAL A 230 -19.10 7.11 17.02
N PHE A 231 -18.79 6.10 16.20
CA PHE A 231 -18.71 6.26 14.74
C PHE A 231 -20.08 6.11 14.04
N GLU A 232 -21.11 5.56 14.69
CA GLU A 232 -22.42 5.24 14.07
C GLU A 232 -23.03 6.40 13.26
N PRO A 233 -23.05 7.66 13.74
CA PRO A 233 -23.63 8.78 12.97
C PRO A 233 -22.91 9.06 11.64
N PHE A 234 -21.62 8.73 11.56
CA PHE A 234 -20.77 8.98 10.39
C PHE A 234 -20.85 7.84 9.35
N LEU A 235 -21.39 6.69 9.72
CA LEU A 235 -21.46 5.51 8.87
C LEU A 235 -22.86 5.31 8.29
N GLY A 236 -22.96 4.41 7.31
CA GLY A 236 -24.24 3.88 6.83
C GLY A 236 -25.19 4.96 6.28
N ARG A 237 -26.40 5.02 6.83
CA ARG A 237 -27.51 5.84 6.30
C ARG A 237 -27.47 7.30 6.74
N GLU A 238 -26.90 7.61 7.90
CA GLU A 238 -26.86 8.98 8.42
C GLU A 238 -25.76 9.80 7.73
N GLY A 239 -24.58 9.21 7.55
CA GLY A 239 -23.52 9.76 6.70
C GLY A 239 -23.08 11.16 7.10
N TRP A 240 -23.03 11.45 8.41
CA TRP A 240 -22.54 12.72 8.93
C TRP A 240 -21.11 12.95 8.48
N GLN A 241 -20.76 14.22 8.32
CA GLN A 241 -19.39 14.62 8.02
C GLN A 241 -18.59 14.73 9.31
N LEU A 242 -17.50 13.98 9.42
CA LEU A 242 -16.58 14.06 10.55
C LEU A 242 -15.82 15.39 10.53
N GLU A 243 -16.08 16.29 11.47
CA GLU A 243 -15.49 17.64 11.54
C GLU A 243 -14.49 17.80 12.68
N GLY A 244 -14.36 16.80 13.55
CA GLY A 244 -13.39 16.85 14.63
C GLY A 244 -13.54 15.73 15.63
N ALA A 245 -12.64 15.73 16.60
CA ALA A 245 -12.65 14.81 17.70
C ALA A 245 -12.06 15.46 18.96
N ARG A 246 -12.44 14.95 20.12
CA ARG A 246 -11.86 15.34 21.40
C ARG A 246 -11.64 14.11 22.27
N LEU A 247 -10.49 14.04 22.91
CA LEU A 247 -10.16 13.04 23.91
C LEU A 247 -10.39 13.61 25.30
N ARG A 248 -11.30 13.01 26.09
CA ARG A 248 -11.58 13.43 27.47
C ARG A 248 -11.49 12.23 28.40
N LYS A 249 -10.46 12.20 29.26
CA LYS A 249 -10.25 11.12 30.25
C LYS A 249 -10.33 9.72 29.60
N GLY A 250 -9.58 9.51 28.52
CA GLY A 250 -9.58 8.25 27.75
C GLY A 250 -10.83 8.01 26.88
N ARG A 251 -11.84 8.88 26.91
CA ARG A 251 -13.03 8.76 26.06
C ARG A 251 -12.92 9.62 24.81
N LEU A 252 -13.07 9.00 23.64
CA LEU A 252 -13.21 9.68 22.36
C LEU A 252 -14.63 10.26 22.22
N VAL A 253 -14.71 11.53 21.84
CA VAL A 253 -15.95 12.20 21.42
C VAL A 253 -15.73 12.71 20.00
N LEU A 254 -16.56 12.28 19.06
CA LEU A 254 -16.52 12.74 17.68
C LEU A 254 -17.53 13.88 17.47
N THR A 255 -17.17 14.86 16.65
CA THR A 255 -18.03 15.98 16.28
C THR A 255 -18.23 16.02 14.78
N GLY A 256 -19.43 16.37 14.34
CA GLY A 256 -19.74 16.49 12.92
C GLY A 256 -21.12 17.06 12.68
N SER A 257 -21.43 17.22 11.40
CA SER A 257 -22.69 17.76 10.92
C SER A 257 -23.40 16.78 9.98
N PRO A 258 -24.75 16.75 9.98
CA PRO A 258 -25.51 16.03 8.96
C PRO A 258 -25.22 16.60 7.57
N ARG A 259 -25.08 15.72 6.57
CA ARG A 259 -24.97 16.15 5.17
C ARG A 259 -26.35 16.19 4.51
N SER A 260 -26.59 17.22 3.70
CA SER A 260 -27.81 17.34 2.89
C SER A 260 -27.90 16.25 1.81
N GLN A 261 -26.76 15.80 1.29
CA GLN A 261 -26.65 14.68 0.36
C GLN A 261 -25.48 13.78 0.74
N ARG A 262 -25.67 12.47 0.55
CA ARG A 262 -24.58 11.51 0.78
C ARG A 262 -23.50 11.68 -0.27
N PRO A 263 -22.21 11.63 0.11
CA PRO A 263 -21.13 11.59 -0.85
C PRO A 263 -21.31 10.37 -1.77
N PRO A 264 -21.33 10.56 -3.10
CA PRO A 264 -21.27 9.43 -4.01
C PRO A 264 -19.89 8.80 -3.82
N MET A 265 -19.85 7.56 -3.34
CA MET A 265 -18.59 6.84 -3.11
C MET A 265 -18.65 5.46 -3.77
N PRO A 266 -17.61 5.08 -4.55
CA PRO A 266 -17.51 3.74 -5.11
C PRO A 266 -17.65 2.67 -4.03
N GLY A 267 -18.61 1.75 -4.20
CA GLY A 267 -18.87 0.68 -3.23
C GLY A 267 -19.79 1.05 -2.05
N GLY A 268 -20.45 2.21 -2.07
CA GLY A 268 -21.48 2.60 -1.10
C GLY A 268 -20.99 3.51 0.03
N PRO A 269 -21.79 3.79 1.07
CA PRO A 269 -21.42 4.67 2.18
C PRO A 269 -20.26 4.12 3.04
N LEU A 270 -19.70 4.95 3.93
CA LEU A 270 -18.71 4.50 4.92
C LEU A 270 -19.29 3.41 5.82
N THR A 271 -18.45 2.46 6.20
CA THR A 271 -18.78 1.32 7.05
C THR A 271 -17.71 1.13 8.12
N LEU A 272 -18.02 0.32 9.14
CA LEU A 272 -17.05 0.03 10.20
C LEU A 272 -15.79 -0.64 9.66
N ALA A 273 -15.89 -1.37 8.55
CA ALA A 273 -14.73 -1.95 7.86
C ALA A 273 -13.75 -0.87 7.35
N ASP A 274 -14.22 0.30 6.92
CA ASP A 274 -13.33 1.39 6.49
C ASP A 274 -12.63 2.06 7.67
N VAL A 275 -13.33 2.18 8.82
CA VAL A 275 -12.74 2.64 10.08
C VAL A 275 -11.65 1.67 10.54
N ALA A 276 -11.92 0.36 10.48
CA ALA A 276 -10.95 -0.68 10.81
C ALA A 276 -9.72 -0.66 9.88
N VAL A 277 -9.93 -0.46 8.57
CA VAL A 277 -8.82 -0.31 7.61
C VAL A 277 -7.99 0.92 7.92
N ALA A 278 -8.60 2.08 8.21
CA ALA A 278 -7.88 3.30 8.57
C ALA A 278 -7.05 3.12 9.86
N TYR A 279 -7.65 2.52 10.90
CA TYR A 279 -6.96 2.18 12.14
C TYR A 279 -5.78 1.25 11.89
N ARG A 280 -6.00 0.14 11.18
CA ARG A 280 -4.95 -0.82 10.81
C ARG A 280 -3.83 -0.15 10.04
N ALA A 281 -4.15 0.71 9.09
CA ALA A 281 -3.17 1.38 8.25
C ALA A 281 -2.24 2.29 9.08
N VAL A 282 -2.80 2.98 10.07
CA VAL A 282 -2.04 3.92 10.91
C VAL A 282 -1.33 3.22 12.08
N PHE A 283 -1.99 2.32 12.81
CA PHE A 283 -1.41 1.69 14.01
C PHE A 283 -0.60 0.42 13.68
N HIS A 284 -0.97 -0.25 12.59
CA HIS A 284 -0.41 -1.55 12.23
C HIS A 284 0.27 -1.57 10.86
N GLY A 285 0.43 -0.43 10.18
CA GLY A 285 1.07 -0.30 8.86
C GLY A 285 2.58 -0.52 8.78
N SER A 286 3.25 -0.78 9.92
CA SER A 286 4.72 -0.94 10.04
C SER A 286 5.47 0.38 9.76
N LEU A 287 6.65 0.34 9.10
CA LEU A 287 7.46 1.54 8.83
C LEU A 287 6.96 2.32 7.61
N ALA A 288 6.28 1.63 6.68
CA ALA A 288 5.64 2.28 5.56
C ALA A 288 4.31 2.95 5.99
N PRO A 289 4.21 4.28 5.91
CA PRO A 289 2.93 4.93 6.18
C PRO A 289 1.90 4.56 5.10
N PRO A 290 0.62 4.89 5.31
CA PRO A 290 -0.39 4.73 4.27
C PRO A 290 0.01 5.49 3.01
N TYR A 291 0.06 4.79 1.87
CA TYR A 291 0.26 5.40 0.56
C TYR A 291 -0.31 4.50 -0.53
N MET A 292 -0.42 5.04 -1.74
CA MET A 292 -0.61 4.22 -2.95
C MET A 292 0.17 4.84 -4.11
N SER A 293 0.88 4.01 -4.88
CA SER A 293 1.66 4.47 -6.02
C SER A 293 1.47 3.57 -7.25
N LEU A 294 1.48 4.19 -8.42
CA LEU A 294 1.65 3.50 -9.70
C LEU A 294 3.08 3.67 -10.19
N ASP A 295 3.89 2.65 -9.96
CA ASP A 295 5.32 2.66 -10.22
C ASP A 295 5.70 1.96 -11.52
N ARG A 296 6.94 2.19 -11.95
CA ARG A 296 7.50 1.49 -13.10
C ARG A 296 7.54 -0.02 -12.79
N SER A 297 7.00 -0.82 -13.70
CA SER A 297 7.21 -2.27 -13.68
C SER A 297 8.38 -2.65 -14.60
N PRO A 298 8.88 -3.90 -14.51
CA PRO A 298 9.82 -4.42 -15.50
C PRO A 298 9.28 -4.40 -16.92
N TRP A 299 7.97 -4.26 -17.11
CA TRP A 299 7.32 -4.24 -18.42
C TRP A 299 6.81 -2.84 -18.78
N PRO A 300 7.12 -2.30 -19.99
CA PRO A 300 6.83 -0.91 -20.38
C PRO A 300 5.36 -0.64 -20.75
N ASP A 301 4.51 -1.66 -20.69
CA ASP A 301 3.06 -1.59 -20.89
C ASP A 301 2.30 -1.74 -19.56
N ARG A 302 3.00 -1.92 -18.43
CA ARG A 302 2.40 -2.07 -17.10
C ARG A 302 3.08 -1.20 -16.06
N LEU A 303 2.28 -0.77 -15.10
CA LEU A 303 2.70 -0.14 -13.87
C LEU A 303 2.54 -1.15 -12.73
N ALA A 304 3.49 -1.18 -11.80
CA ALA A 304 3.35 -1.89 -10.54
C ALA A 304 2.41 -1.10 -9.63
N VAL A 305 1.47 -1.78 -8.98
CA VAL A 305 0.58 -1.14 -8.00
C VAL A 305 1.14 -1.42 -6.62
N ASN A 306 1.60 -0.38 -5.94
CA ASN A 306 2.18 -0.47 -4.61
C ASN A 306 1.27 0.23 -3.59
N PHE A 307 1.13 -0.39 -2.42
CA PHE A 307 0.35 0.13 -1.30
C PHE A 307 1.20 0.14 -0.03
N GLY A 308 1.19 1.24 0.69
CA GLY A 308 1.65 1.32 2.09
C GLY A 308 0.48 1.16 3.05
N GLY A 309 0.78 1.04 4.36
CA GLY A 309 -0.26 0.96 5.40
C GLY A 309 -1.25 -0.19 5.20
N ARG A 310 -0.86 -1.28 4.51
CA ARG A 310 -1.71 -2.45 4.27
C ARG A 310 -3.05 -2.08 3.61
N LEU A 311 -3.04 -1.17 2.64
CA LEU A 311 -4.23 -0.73 1.93
C LEU A 311 -4.64 -1.67 0.78
N ALA A 312 -3.76 -2.59 0.36
CA ALA A 312 -4.08 -3.59 -0.65
C ALA A 312 -5.35 -4.39 -0.28
N ASP A 313 -6.13 -4.74 -1.29
CA ASP A 313 -7.36 -5.52 -1.13
C ASP A 313 -8.43 -4.89 -0.22
N THR A 314 -8.45 -3.56 -0.16
CA THR A 314 -9.48 -2.79 0.55
C THR A 314 -10.17 -1.79 -0.35
N ARG A 315 -11.36 -1.34 0.06
CA ARG A 315 -12.05 -0.24 -0.61
C ARG A 315 -11.24 1.07 -0.59
N MET A 316 -10.50 1.32 0.49
CA MET A 316 -9.59 2.47 0.61
C MET A 316 -8.42 2.39 -0.38
N GLY A 317 -7.80 1.22 -0.51
CA GLY A 317 -6.79 0.95 -1.55
C GLY A 317 -7.34 1.11 -2.97
N TRP A 318 -8.57 0.68 -3.21
CA TRP A 318 -9.19 0.86 -4.51
C TRP A 318 -9.49 2.31 -4.87
N ILE A 319 -10.11 3.06 -3.95
CA ILE A 319 -10.43 4.47 -4.17
C ILE A 319 -9.15 5.28 -4.35
N SER A 320 -8.12 5.04 -3.53
CA SER A 320 -6.81 5.68 -3.73
C SER A 320 -6.24 5.38 -5.11
N LEU A 321 -6.21 4.11 -5.54
CA LEU A 321 -5.78 3.72 -6.90
C LEU A 321 -6.57 4.45 -8.00
N LEU A 322 -7.89 4.59 -7.85
CA LEU A 322 -8.71 5.34 -8.81
C LEU A 322 -8.32 6.81 -8.85
N CYS A 323 -8.07 7.45 -7.69
CA CYS A 323 -7.65 8.84 -7.61
C CYS A 323 -6.30 9.07 -8.31
N ASP A 324 -5.30 8.22 -8.09
CA ASP A 324 -4.03 8.34 -8.82
C ASP A 324 -4.22 8.11 -10.33
N ALA A 325 -5.08 7.15 -10.70
CA ALA A 325 -5.44 6.93 -12.10
C ALA A 325 -6.08 8.18 -12.74
N ARG A 326 -6.70 9.06 -11.96
CA ARG A 326 -7.23 10.34 -12.45
C ARG A 326 -6.16 11.34 -12.85
N PHE A 327 -4.96 11.32 -12.26
CA PHE A 327 -3.88 12.16 -12.78
C PHE A 327 -3.52 11.85 -14.24
N LYS A 328 -3.65 10.59 -14.67
CA LYS A 328 -3.49 10.21 -16.09
C LYS A 328 -4.63 10.73 -16.95
N THR A 329 -5.85 10.71 -16.39
CA THR A 329 -7.04 11.27 -17.05
C THR A 329 -6.90 12.78 -17.21
N PHE A 330 -6.53 13.51 -16.16
CA PHE A 330 -6.29 14.95 -16.20
C PHE A 330 -5.11 15.34 -17.10
N SER A 331 -4.17 14.42 -17.31
CA SER A 331 -3.03 14.68 -18.16
C SER A 331 -3.32 14.50 -19.65
N THR A 332 -4.16 13.54 -20.02
CA THR A 332 -4.41 13.15 -21.43
C THR A 332 -5.81 13.40 -21.93
N GLY A 333 -6.78 13.50 -21.03
CA GLY A 333 -8.20 13.45 -21.33
C GLY A 333 -8.80 12.04 -21.30
N PHE A 334 -8.02 10.97 -21.27
CA PHE A 334 -8.52 9.60 -21.42
C PHE A 334 -8.51 8.82 -20.11
N GLY A 335 -9.50 7.96 -19.90
CA GLY A 335 -9.49 7.03 -18.77
C GLY A 335 -8.47 5.90 -18.97
N PRO A 336 -7.52 5.62 -18.05
CA PRO A 336 -6.48 4.59 -18.26
C PRO A 336 -7.00 3.16 -18.37
N ARG A 337 -8.19 2.87 -17.80
CA ARG A 337 -8.82 1.55 -17.88
C ARG A 337 -9.80 1.42 -19.03
N THR A 338 -10.64 2.44 -19.22
CA THR A 338 -11.73 2.41 -20.19
C THR A 338 -11.32 2.92 -21.56
N TRP A 339 -10.22 3.69 -21.64
CA TRP A 339 -9.76 4.39 -22.85
C TRP A 339 -10.80 5.32 -23.48
N LEU A 340 -11.85 5.65 -22.71
CA LEU A 340 -12.88 6.61 -23.11
C LEU A 340 -12.33 8.02 -22.93
N ASP A 341 -12.63 8.89 -23.89
CA ASP A 341 -12.41 10.31 -23.77
C ASP A 341 -13.33 10.88 -22.67
N ARG A 342 -12.71 11.42 -21.63
CA ARG A 342 -13.39 12.03 -20.47
C ARG A 342 -13.45 13.55 -20.57
N ARG A 343 -12.81 14.17 -21.57
CA ARG A 343 -12.82 15.63 -21.74
C ARG A 343 -14.24 16.19 -21.84
N PRO A 344 -15.20 15.60 -22.59
CA PRO A 344 -16.55 16.15 -22.66
C PRO A 344 -17.25 16.21 -21.29
N ALA A 345 -17.12 15.15 -20.48
CA ALA A 345 -17.70 15.11 -19.14
C ALA A 345 -17.03 16.09 -18.17
N ILE A 346 -15.71 16.26 -18.28
CA ILE A 346 -14.96 17.23 -17.47
C ILE A 346 -15.35 18.66 -17.85
N VAL A 347 -15.32 18.99 -19.14
CA VAL A 347 -15.64 20.34 -19.66
C VAL A 347 -17.09 20.74 -19.35
N GLN A 348 -18.02 19.78 -19.31
CA GLN A 348 -19.39 20.05 -18.87
C GLN A 348 -19.46 20.60 -17.43
N ARG A 349 -18.54 20.21 -16.55
CA ARG A 349 -18.49 20.67 -15.15
C ARG A 349 -17.45 21.78 -14.91
N VAL A 350 -16.42 21.82 -15.73
CA VAL A 350 -15.29 22.76 -15.65
C VAL A 350 -15.01 23.28 -17.07
N PRO A 351 -15.76 24.28 -17.57
CA PRO A 351 -15.74 24.69 -18.98
C PRO A 351 -14.37 25.09 -19.53
N ASP A 352 -13.49 25.61 -18.67
CA ASP A 352 -12.13 26.05 -19.02
C ASP A 352 -11.07 24.96 -18.75
N PHE A 353 -11.47 23.72 -18.49
CA PHE A 353 -10.52 22.65 -18.19
C PHE A 353 -9.60 22.36 -19.38
N LEU A 354 -8.29 22.37 -19.10
CA LEU A 354 -7.28 21.97 -20.06
C LEU A 354 -6.40 20.88 -19.44
N THR A 355 -6.23 19.79 -20.18
CA THR A 355 -5.35 18.68 -19.81
C THR A 355 -3.88 19.11 -19.75
N HIS A 356 -3.03 18.30 -19.11
CA HIS A 356 -1.57 18.54 -19.10
C HIS A 356 -1.02 18.73 -20.52
N VAL A 357 -1.38 17.82 -21.44
CA VAL A 357 -0.89 17.83 -22.81
C VAL A 357 -1.39 19.07 -23.57
N GLU A 358 -2.63 19.50 -23.35
CA GLU A 358 -3.16 20.73 -23.95
C GLU A 358 -2.46 21.99 -23.42
N ARG A 359 -2.15 22.02 -22.12
CA ARG A 359 -1.38 23.12 -21.52
C ARG A 359 0.05 23.15 -22.04
N PHE A 360 0.69 21.99 -22.13
CA PHE A 360 2.03 21.86 -22.71
C PHE A 360 2.05 22.35 -24.16
N ALA A 361 1.08 21.93 -24.97
CA ALA A 361 0.93 22.34 -26.37
C ALA A 361 0.79 23.86 -26.55
N LYS A 362 0.03 24.50 -25.66
CA LYS A 362 -0.26 25.95 -25.71
C LYS A 362 0.87 26.82 -25.16
N ASP A 363 1.77 26.28 -24.34
CA ASP A 363 2.82 27.07 -23.69
C ASP A 363 4.03 27.26 -24.64
N PRO A 364 4.39 28.52 -24.99
CA PRO A 364 5.54 28.79 -25.87
C PRO A 364 6.88 28.27 -25.32
N ARG A 365 7.00 28.11 -23.99
CA ARG A 365 8.22 27.55 -23.35
C ARG A 365 8.36 26.06 -23.59
N SER A 366 7.36 25.39 -24.16
CA SER A 366 7.44 23.99 -24.55
C SER A 366 8.20 23.77 -25.87
N VAL A 367 8.49 24.84 -26.62
CA VAL A 367 9.20 24.77 -27.90
C VAL A 367 10.58 24.15 -27.67
N GLY A 368 10.91 23.10 -28.44
CA GLY A 368 12.16 22.35 -28.29
C GLY A 368 12.16 21.28 -27.19
N SER A 369 11.14 21.23 -26.33
CA SER A 369 10.99 20.14 -25.35
C SER A 369 10.48 18.87 -26.04
N SER A 370 11.28 17.80 -25.96
CA SER A 370 11.00 16.48 -26.55
C SER A 370 10.34 15.50 -25.56
N GLY A 371 10.15 15.90 -24.30
CA GLY A 371 9.47 15.10 -23.29
C GLY A 371 9.63 15.68 -21.89
N GLN A 372 8.74 15.28 -20.97
CA GLN A 372 8.87 15.58 -19.55
C GLN A 372 8.35 14.39 -18.73
N GLN A 373 9.08 14.02 -17.68
CA GLN A 373 8.59 13.12 -16.65
C GLN A 373 8.32 13.92 -15.38
N THR A 374 7.07 13.90 -14.95
CA THR A 374 6.62 14.55 -13.71
C THR A 374 5.68 13.61 -12.99
N ARG A 375 5.94 13.37 -11.70
CA ARG A 375 5.00 12.68 -10.82
C ARG A 375 4.00 13.70 -10.29
N LEU A 376 2.72 13.33 -10.32
CA LEU A 376 1.65 14.10 -9.70
C LEU A 376 1.18 13.32 -8.48
N TRP A 377 0.96 14.00 -7.38
CA TRP A 377 0.57 13.38 -6.13
C TRP A 377 -0.59 14.13 -5.50
N PHE A 378 -1.40 13.44 -4.71
CA PHE A 378 -2.21 14.10 -3.70
C PHE A 378 -1.45 14.03 -2.36
N TYR A 379 -1.29 15.17 -1.69
CA TYR A 379 -0.65 15.27 -0.38
C TYR A 379 -1.60 15.80 0.70
N PRO A 380 -1.42 15.39 1.95
CA PRO A 380 -2.13 15.94 3.09
C PRO A 380 -1.52 17.25 3.61
N ASP A 381 -0.37 17.70 3.09
CA ASP A 381 0.38 18.85 3.65
C ASP A 381 -0.37 20.20 3.63
N GLU A 382 -1.39 20.32 2.78
CA GLU A 382 -2.24 21.51 2.66
C GLU A 382 -3.62 21.34 3.33
N VAL A 383 -3.84 20.26 4.08
CA VAL A 383 -5.10 20.09 4.82
C VAL A 383 -5.19 21.10 5.96
N ASP A 384 -6.37 21.68 6.12
CA ASP A 384 -6.67 22.56 7.25
C ASP A 384 -7.18 21.73 8.42
N LEU A 385 -6.26 21.41 9.34
CA LEU A 385 -6.55 20.84 10.64
C LEU A 385 -5.97 21.72 11.74
N THR A 386 -6.69 21.80 12.87
CA THR A 386 -6.27 22.59 14.05
C THR A 386 -6.27 21.69 15.28
N LEU A 387 -5.27 21.85 16.14
CA LEU A 387 -5.20 21.18 17.44
C LEU A 387 -5.40 22.19 18.57
N SER A 388 -6.00 21.77 19.69
CA SER A 388 -5.93 22.55 20.94
C SER A 388 -4.48 22.65 21.42
N PRO A 389 -4.14 23.65 22.27
CA PRO A 389 -2.81 23.72 22.90
C PRO A 389 -2.43 22.44 23.67
N GLN A 390 -3.42 21.78 24.27
CA GLN A 390 -3.24 20.51 24.99
C GLN A 390 -3.12 19.30 24.04
N GLY A 391 -3.39 19.47 22.75
CA GLY A 391 -3.46 18.38 21.77
C GLY A 391 -4.68 17.48 21.90
N ASP A 392 -5.52 17.66 22.93
CA ASP A 392 -6.69 16.83 23.27
C ASP A 392 -7.89 17.03 22.34
N LEU A 393 -7.87 18.05 21.47
CA LEU A 393 -8.91 18.37 20.50
C LEU A 393 -8.30 18.47 19.10
N LEU A 394 -8.97 17.86 18.13
CA LEU A 394 -8.72 17.93 16.70
C LEU A 394 -9.92 18.56 16.01
N ALA A 395 -9.71 19.63 15.25
CA ALA A 395 -10.71 20.20 14.36
C ALA A 395 -10.30 19.98 12.89
N LEU A 396 -11.22 19.42 12.11
CA LEU A 396 -11.05 19.00 10.71
C LEU A 396 -11.84 19.94 9.78
N ARG A 397 -11.32 21.15 9.56
CA ARG A 397 -11.98 22.21 8.79
C ARG A 397 -12.03 21.86 7.29
N ARG A 398 -10.88 21.56 6.70
CA ARG A 398 -10.76 21.19 5.28
C ARG A 398 -9.74 20.07 5.09
N VAL A 399 -10.19 18.83 5.21
CA VAL A 399 -9.36 17.62 5.05
C VAL A 399 -9.38 17.12 3.61
N ARG A 400 -8.98 18.00 2.69
CA ARG A 400 -8.87 17.70 1.26
C ARG A 400 -7.40 17.60 0.90
N LEU A 401 -7.01 16.49 0.30
CA LEU A 401 -5.65 16.37 -0.22
C LEU A 401 -5.46 17.32 -1.41
N ALA A 402 -4.30 17.97 -1.46
CA ALA A 402 -3.95 18.87 -2.55
C ALA A 402 -3.16 18.12 -3.62
N ALA A 403 -3.55 18.31 -4.88
CA ALA A 403 -2.75 17.89 -6.01
C ALA A 403 -1.47 18.74 -6.08
N ALA A 404 -0.31 18.08 -6.12
CA ALA A 404 0.98 18.71 -6.35
C ALA A 404 1.82 17.86 -7.32
N ALA A 405 3.05 18.30 -7.58
CA ALA A 405 3.90 17.70 -8.59
C ALA A 405 5.38 17.69 -8.19
N GLU A 406 6.07 16.60 -8.52
CA GLU A 406 7.49 16.39 -8.29
C GLU A 406 8.19 15.97 -9.59
N LYS A 407 9.45 16.37 -9.78
CA LYS A 407 10.22 15.96 -10.95
C LYS A 407 10.90 14.60 -10.70
N VAL A 408 10.75 13.65 -11.63
CA VAL A 408 11.42 12.34 -11.57
C VAL A 408 12.83 12.45 -12.13
N GLY A 409 13.84 12.05 -11.33
CA GLY A 409 15.13 11.62 -11.83
C GLY A 409 16.19 12.69 -12.12
N GLY A 410 17.38 12.40 -11.60
CA GLY A 410 18.68 12.95 -11.96
C GLY A 410 19.74 12.44 -10.98
N GLN A 411 20.12 11.16 -11.07
CA GLN A 411 21.37 10.70 -10.46
C GLN A 411 22.50 11.63 -10.93
N GLY A 412 23.24 12.22 -9.98
CA GLY A 412 24.47 12.97 -10.29
C GLY A 412 24.38 14.51 -10.34
N ALA A 413 23.41 15.17 -9.69
CA ALA A 413 23.53 16.62 -9.47
C ALA A 413 22.98 17.03 -8.11
N SER A 414 23.89 17.07 -7.13
CA SER A 414 23.77 17.89 -5.92
C SER A 414 23.35 19.32 -6.28
N GLY A 415 22.30 19.84 -5.63
CA GLY A 415 22.05 21.27 -5.53
C GLY A 415 21.43 21.95 -6.76
N ARG A 416 20.09 21.83 -6.89
CA ARG A 416 19.17 22.93 -7.25
C ARG A 416 17.77 22.32 -7.33
N SER A 417 16.86 22.80 -6.48
CA SER A 417 15.42 22.58 -6.61
C SER A 417 15.00 22.96 -8.04
N ARG A 418 14.85 21.97 -8.92
CA ARG A 418 14.49 22.19 -10.32
C ARG A 418 13.00 22.48 -10.34
N SER A 419 12.63 23.73 -10.63
CA SER A 419 11.25 24.19 -10.60
C SER A 419 10.33 23.32 -11.48
N VAL A 420 9.17 22.95 -10.93
CA VAL A 420 8.10 22.22 -11.64
C VAL A 420 7.71 22.98 -12.91
N ALA A 421 7.46 22.31 -14.03
CA ALA A 421 7.14 23.04 -15.27
C ALA A 421 5.84 23.87 -15.14
N PRO A 422 5.75 25.05 -15.77
CA PRO A 422 4.61 25.96 -15.63
C PRO A 422 3.26 25.34 -15.99
N TRP A 423 3.17 24.56 -17.07
CA TRP A 423 1.94 23.86 -17.48
C TRP A 423 1.52 22.76 -16.49
N THR A 424 2.50 22.15 -15.79
CA THR A 424 2.21 21.17 -14.73
C THR A 424 1.63 21.88 -13.51
N ARG A 425 2.25 22.99 -13.07
CA ARG A 425 1.70 23.83 -11.98
C ARG A 425 0.32 24.39 -12.31
N ALA A 426 0.08 24.74 -13.57
CA ALA A 426 -1.22 25.23 -14.00
C ALA A 426 -2.30 24.13 -13.91
N LEU A 427 -1.95 22.88 -14.23
CA LEU A 427 -2.85 21.74 -14.07
C LEU A 427 -3.17 21.48 -12.60
N THR A 428 -2.16 21.36 -11.72
CA THR A 428 -2.40 21.07 -10.30
C THR A 428 -3.23 22.16 -9.64
N ARG A 429 -2.97 23.43 -9.96
CA ARG A 429 -3.82 24.55 -9.51
C ARG A 429 -5.27 24.43 -9.99
N GLN A 430 -5.52 24.07 -11.25
CA GLN A 430 -6.90 23.89 -11.73
C GLN A 430 -7.57 22.69 -11.07
N ILE A 431 -6.86 21.58 -10.86
CA ILE A 431 -7.41 20.41 -10.12
C ILE A 431 -7.85 20.84 -8.72
N ASN A 432 -7.00 21.59 -7.99
CA ASN A 432 -7.32 22.04 -6.64
C ASN A 432 -8.45 23.07 -6.60
N ALA A 433 -8.49 24.00 -7.57
CA ALA A 433 -9.53 25.02 -7.67
C ALA A 433 -10.89 24.45 -8.08
N SER A 434 -10.91 23.43 -8.93
CA SER A 434 -12.12 22.82 -9.48
C SER A 434 -12.48 21.48 -8.83
N TYR A 435 -11.89 21.15 -7.68
CA TYR A 435 -11.99 19.81 -7.08
C TYR A 435 -13.43 19.33 -6.89
N ASP A 436 -14.32 20.17 -6.36
CA ASP A 436 -15.73 19.79 -6.12
C ASP A 436 -16.47 19.50 -7.43
N ALA A 437 -16.22 20.29 -8.48
CA ALA A 437 -16.78 20.07 -9.80
C ALA A 437 -16.22 18.78 -10.44
N LEU A 438 -14.93 18.49 -10.23
CA LEU A 438 -14.30 17.26 -10.67
C LEU A 438 -14.82 16.04 -9.88
N ALA A 439 -15.12 16.17 -8.59
CA ALA A 439 -15.67 15.11 -7.76
C ALA A 439 -17.10 14.68 -8.20
N GLN A 440 -17.86 15.60 -8.82
CA GLN A 440 -19.13 15.27 -9.45
C GLN A 440 -18.97 14.41 -10.71
N VAL A 441 -17.81 14.46 -11.37
CA VAL A 441 -17.46 13.60 -12.51
C VAL A 441 -16.78 12.31 -12.05
N PHE A 442 -15.97 12.40 -11.00
CA PHE A 442 -15.14 11.33 -10.45
C PHE A 442 -15.41 11.17 -8.94
N PRO A 443 -16.45 10.40 -8.56
CA PRO A 443 -16.89 10.24 -7.17
C PRO A 443 -15.80 9.72 -6.21
N GLU A 444 -14.76 9.06 -6.71
CA GLU A 444 -13.60 8.64 -5.92
C GLU A 444 -12.88 9.82 -5.23
N LEU A 445 -12.92 11.04 -5.78
CA LEU A 445 -12.33 12.23 -5.13
C LEU A 445 -13.08 12.59 -3.84
N GLU A 446 -14.40 12.47 -3.84
CA GLU A 446 -15.20 12.65 -2.63
C GLU A 446 -14.93 11.51 -1.62
N GLY A 447 -14.78 10.27 -2.11
CA GLY A 447 -14.36 9.14 -1.28
C GLY A 447 -12.99 9.36 -0.62
N LEU A 448 -12.06 9.99 -1.34
CA LEU A 448 -10.75 10.36 -0.81
C LEU A 448 -10.86 11.36 0.35
N ASP A 449 -11.73 12.36 0.25
CA ASP A 449 -11.98 13.32 1.36
C ASP A 449 -12.52 12.60 2.60
N GLN A 450 -13.39 11.59 2.44
CA GLN A 450 -13.91 10.80 3.56
C GLN A 450 -12.82 9.95 4.24
N PHE A 451 -11.99 9.24 3.46
CA PHE A 451 -10.91 8.45 4.02
C PHE A 451 -9.80 9.31 4.63
N SER A 452 -9.54 10.48 4.06
CA SER A 452 -8.62 11.47 4.61
C SER A 452 -9.00 11.88 6.03
N ARG A 453 -10.30 12.04 6.32
CA ARG A 453 -10.79 12.35 7.68
C ARG A 453 -10.54 11.22 8.67
N LEU A 454 -10.72 9.97 8.26
CA LEU A 454 -10.44 8.80 9.12
C LEU A 454 -8.94 8.63 9.36
N LEU A 455 -8.10 8.79 8.34
CA LEU A 455 -6.65 8.71 8.46
C LEU A 455 -6.12 9.84 9.35
N ALA A 456 -6.57 11.08 9.16
CA ALA A 456 -6.21 12.21 10.02
C ALA A 456 -6.57 11.96 11.49
N LEU A 457 -7.78 11.42 11.76
CA LEU A 457 -8.22 11.05 13.10
C LEU A 457 -7.28 10.03 13.74
N PHE A 458 -6.99 8.91 13.07
CA PHE A 458 -6.15 7.87 13.64
C PHE A 458 -4.67 8.29 13.74
N THR A 459 -4.17 9.11 12.83
CA THR A 459 -2.82 9.67 12.93
C THR A 459 -2.70 10.61 14.14
N TRP A 460 -3.71 11.44 14.39
CA TRP A 460 -3.78 12.25 15.61
C TRP A 460 -3.81 11.37 16.87
N LEU A 461 -4.66 10.34 16.90
CA LEU A 461 -4.71 9.40 18.04
C LEU A 461 -3.38 8.67 18.25
N ARG A 462 -2.70 8.25 17.18
CA ARG A 462 -1.36 7.64 17.25
C ARG A 462 -0.36 8.61 17.88
N HIS A 463 -0.34 9.88 17.43
CA HIS A 463 0.52 10.90 18.02
C HIS A 463 0.24 11.14 19.51
N LEU A 464 -1.02 11.07 19.95
CA LEU A 464 -1.37 11.17 21.37
C LEU A 464 -0.88 9.96 22.17
N LYS A 465 -1.05 8.75 21.63
CA LYS A 465 -0.54 7.51 22.23
C LYS A 465 0.99 7.55 22.35
N ASP A 466 1.69 7.97 21.29
CA ASP A 466 3.15 8.11 21.27
C ASP A 466 3.64 9.19 22.26
N ALA A 467 2.79 10.18 22.56
CA ALA A 467 3.03 11.17 23.62
C ALA A 467 2.63 10.69 25.03
N GLY A 468 2.26 9.43 25.20
CA GLY A 468 1.91 8.83 26.50
C GLY A 468 0.48 9.10 26.98
N MET A 469 -0.40 9.65 26.14
CA MET A 469 -1.80 9.87 26.50
C MET A 469 -2.62 8.58 26.35
N GLU A 470 -3.53 8.35 27.31
CA GLU A 470 -4.47 7.23 27.24
C GLU A 470 -5.57 7.51 26.21
N ILE A 471 -5.57 6.78 25.10
CA ILE A 471 -6.55 6.93 24.01
C ILE A 471 -7.67 5.87 24.02
N GLY A 472 -7.61 4.90 24.94
CA GLY A 472 -8.44 3.70 24.95
C GLY A 472 -7.95 2.61 23.98
N ASP A 473 -8.53 1.42 24.07
CA ASP A 473 -8.19 0.29 23.19
C ASP A 473 -9.03 0.28 21.90
N PHE A 474 -8.35 0.38 20.76
CA PHE A 474 -8.92 0.32 19.42
C PHE A 474 -8.62 -1.00 18.71
N ASP A 475 -7.81 -1.90 19.27
CA ASP A 475 -7.51 -3.20 18.66
C ASP A 475 -8.76 -4.05 18.39
N PRO A 476 -9.90 -3.91 19.10
CA PRO A 476 -11.18 -4.48 18.66
C PRO A 476 -11.57 -4.20 17.20
N LEU A 477 -11.10 -3.10 16.58
CA LEU A 477 -11.29 -2.86 15.15
C LEU A 477 -10.62 -3.90 14.26
N LEU A 478 -9.56 -4.56 14.72
CA LEU A 478 -8.90 -5.64 14.00
C LEU A 478 -9.80 -6.88 13.85
N ALA A 479 -10.79 -7.06 14.73
CA ALA A 479 -11.78 -8.12 14.63
C ALA A 479 -12.82 -7.92 13.51
N VAL A 480 -12.95 -6.70 12.99
CA VAL A 480 -14.01 -6.34 12.05
C VAL A 480 -13.83 -7.10 10.75
N PRO A 481 -14.87 -7.81 10.25
CA PRO A 481 -14.80 -8.50 8.98
C PRO A 481 -14.75 -7.48 7.84
N LEU A 482 -13.71 -7.60 7.00
CA LEU A 482 -13.59 -6.85 5.77
C LEU A 482 -14.30 -7.60 4.64
N ARG A 483 -14.92 -6.85 3.74
CA ARG A 483 -15.52 -7.40 2.52
C ARG A 483 -14.42 -7.72 1.51
N ALA A 484 -14.66 -8.73 0.67
CA ALA A 484 -13.80 -9.01 -0.47
C ALA A 484 -13.72 -7.77 -1.37
N PHE A 485 -12.52 -7.23 -1.52
CA PHE A 485 -12.27 -6.03 -2.34
C PHE A 485 -10.91 -6.13 -3.03
N PRO A 486 -10.70 -7.08 -3.95
CA PRO A 486 -9.39 -7.31 -4.56
C PRO A 486 -8.90 -6.06 -5.31
N THR A 487 -7.66 -5.65 -5.05
CA THR A 487 -6.99 -4.58 -5.80
C THR A 487 -5.98 -5.19 -6.79
N PRO A 488 -5.86 -4.65 -8.01
CA PRO A 488 -4.91 -5.18 -8.98
C PRO A 488 -3.48 -4.95 -8.49
N ARG A 489 -2.58 -5.89 -8.77
CA ARG A 489 -1.12 -5.76 -8.50
C ARG A 489 -0.35 -5.11 -9.65
N ALA A 490 -0.96 -5.05 -10.82
CA ALA A 490 -0.43 -4.36 -11.98
C ALA A 490 -1.55 -3.54 -12.64
N PHE A 491 -1.19 -2.38 -13.17
CA PHE A 491 -2.12 -1.46 -13.83
C PHE A 491 -1.67 -1.19 -15.26
N PRO A 492 -2.58 -1.00 -16.23
CA PRO A 492 -2.19 -0.67 -17.60
C PRO A 492 -1.40 0.64 -17.65
N GLN A 493 -0.23 0.63 -18.28
CA GLN A 493 0.49 1.85 -18.57
C GLN A 493 -0.23 2.57 -19.72
N MET A 494 -0.73 3.77 -19.44
CA MET A 494 -1.28 4.61 -20.50
C MET A 494 -0.12 5.15 -21.32
N VAL A 495 -0.05 4.77 -22.59
CA VAL A 495 0.92 5.35 -23.50
C VAL A 495 0.21 6.03 -24.64
N VAL A 496 0.54 7.30 -24.84
CA VAL A 496 -0.14 8.21 -25.74
C VAL A 496 0.86 8.76 -26.73
N VAL A 497 0.43 8.93 -27.98
CA VAL A 497 1.18 9.67 -28.98
C VAL A 497 0.41 10.95 -29.25
N PRO A 498 0.79 12.08 -28.63
CA PRO A 498 0.09 13.33 -28.87
C PRO A 498 0.54 13.98 -30.18
N ALA A 499 -0.39 14.14 -31.12
CA ALA A 499 -0.16 15.03 -32.25
C ALA A 499 -0.33 16.48 -31.79
N ILE A 500 0.77 17.21 -31.59
CA ILE A 500 0.77 18.56 -31.00
C ILE A 500 1.20 19.61 -32.04
N PRO A 501 0.44 20.71 -32.24
CA PRO A 501 0.86 21.81 -33.12
C PRO A 501 2.14 22.49 -32.63
N ALA A 502 2.84 23.20 -33.53
CA ALA A 502 4.14 23.83 -33.25
C ALA A 502 4.12 24.81 -32.06
N SER A 503 2.97 25.45 -31.83
CA SER A 503 2.52 26.14 -30.60
C SER A 503 1.19 26.82 -30.93
N GLY A 504 0.18 26.79 -30.06
CA GLY A 504 -1.11 27.48 -30.26
C GLY A 504 -2.34 26.56 -30.25
N PRO A 505 -3.54 27.08 -30.57
CA PRO A 505 -4.77 26.28 -30.60
C PRO A 505 -4.74 25.30 -31.79
N GLY A 506 -4.75 24.01 -31.51
CA GLY A 506 -4.87 22.95 -32.52
C GLY A 506 -5.29 21.63 -31.91
N ALA A 507 -5.78 20.71 -32.75
CA ALA A 507 -6.35 19.43 -32.32
C ALA A 507 -5.27 18.49 -31.76
N ILE A 508 -5.54 17.90 -30.59
CA ILE A 508 -4.65 16.91 -29.97
C ILE A 508 -5.25 15.51 -30.19
N ASP A 509 -4.59 14.74 -31.05
CA ASP A 509 -4.91 13.32 -31.24
C ASP A 509 -4.12 12.48 -30.23
N VAL A 510 -4.79 11.52 -29.58
CA VAL A 510 -4.22 10.60 -28.59
C VAL A 510 -4.59 9.18 -29.00
N PHE A 511 -3.58 8.39 -29.39
CA PHE A 511 -3.80 7.00 -29.84
C PHE A 511 -3.59 5.99 -28.71
N PRO A 512 -4.63 5.24 -28.30
CA PRO A 512 -4.51 4.24 -27.25
C PRO A 512 -3.78 2.97 -27.76
N ARG A 513 -2.90 2.39 -26.93
CA ARG A 513 -2.13 1.17 -27.29
C ARG A 513 -2.86 -0.16 -27.03
N LEU A 514 -4.16 -0.12 -26.77
CA LEU A 514 -4.90 -1.27 -26.24
C LEU A 514 -4.75 -2.57 -27.07
N PRO A 515 -4.76 -2.56 -28.42
CA PRO A 515 -4.57 -3.79 -29.19
C PRO A 515 -3.18 -4.43 -28.96
N VAL A 516 -2.12 -3.61 -28.90
CA VAL A 516 -0.75 -4.07 -28.70
C VAL A 516 -0.54 -4.58 -27.27
N VAL A 517 -1.06 -3.86 -26.27
CA VAL A 517 -1.02 -4.28 -24.87
C VAL A 517 -1.76 -5.61 -24.67
N ARG A 518 -2.97 -5.74 -25.24
CA ARG A 518 -3.73 -7.01 -25.19
C ARG A 518 -3.01 -8.17 -25.88
N ALA A 519 -2.32 -7.91 -26.99
CA ALA A 519 -1.54 -8.93 -27.67
C ALA A 519 -0.33 -9.37 -26.82
N MET A 520 0.39 -8.40 -26.24
CA MET A 520 1.50 -8.69 -25.32
C MET A 520 1.06 -9.46 -24.09
N ASP A 521 -0.07 -9.09 -23.48
CA ASP A 521 -0.62 -9.81 -22.33
C ASP A 521 -0.90 -11.30 -22.64
N ARG A 522 -1.34 -11.64 -23.85
CA ARG A 522 -1.57 -13.04 -24.27
C ARG A 522 -0.27 -13.82 -24.49
N LEU A 523 0.79 -13.14 -24.93
CA LEU A 523 2.09 -13.75 -25.26
C LEU A 523 3.01 -13.88 -24.05
N ARG A 524 2.65 -13.31 -22.90
CA ARG A 524 3.47 -13.39 -21.69
C ARG A 524 3.52 -14.82 -21.15
N PRO A 525 4.69 -15.28 -20.71
CA PRO A 525 4.79 -16.50 -19.93
C PRO A 525 3.89 -16.38 -18.70
N ARG A 526 3.06 -17.39 -18.44
CA ARG A 526 2.24 -17.46 -17.22
C ARG A 526 3.08 -17.75 -15.97
N PHE A 527 4.31 -18.25 -16.16
CA PHE A 527 5.24 -18.65 -15.12
C PHE A 527 6.68 -18.30 -15.52
N GLY A 528 7.52 -17.99 -14.52
CA GLY A 528 8.95 -17.66 -14.69
C GLY A 528 9.29 -16.22 -14.32
N GLY A 529 10.48 -16.02 -13.76
CA GLY A 529 11.04 -14.69 -13.50
C GLY A 529 11.54 -14.02 -14.77
N LEU A 530 12.07 -12.79 -14.64
CA LEU A 530 12.78 -12.14 -15.73
C LEU A 530 13.97 -13.01 -16.16
N LEU A 531 14.19 -13.11 -17.48
CA LEU A 531 15.41 -13.74 -18.01
C LEU A 531 16.66 -13.06 -17.40
N PRO A 532 17.80 -13.77 -17.28
CA PRO A 532 19.06 -13.17 -16.85
C PRO A 532 19.38 -11.89 -17.63
N ALA A 533 19.95 -10.88 -16.97
CA ALA A 533 20.16 -9.55 -17.56
C ALA A 533 20.89 -9.59 -18.92
N PRO A 534 21.97 -10.39 -19.12
CA PRO A 534 22.63 -10.49 -20.42
C PRO A 534 21.72 -11.06 -21.52
N ALA A 535 20.90 -12.07 -21.20
CA ALA A 535 19.98 -12.68 -22.15
C ALA A 535 18.86 -11.71 -22.57
N ARG A 536 18.36 -10.88 -21.64
CA ARG A 536 17.41 -9.81 -21.98
C ARG A 536 18.02 -8.75 -22.86
N LEU A 537 19.22 -8.27 -22.50
CA LEU A 537 19.93 -7.27 -23.30
C LEU A 537 20.13 -7.78 -24.74
N GLN A 538 20.55 -9.04 -24.90
CA GLN A 538 20.70 -9.65 -26.22
C GLN A 538 19.38 -9.80 -26.97
N THR A 539 18.33 -10.29 -26.28
CA THR A 539 16.98 -10.45 -26.87
C THR A 539 16.48 -9.11 -27.42
N VAL A 540 16.65 -8.05 -26.65
CA VAL A 540 16.23 -6.71 -27.04
C VAL A 540 17.06 -6.16 -28.19
N ARG A 541 18.39 -6.32 -28.17
CA ARG A 541 19.26 -5.93 -29.29
C ARG A 541 18.84 -6.59 -30.61
N ASN A 542 18.42 -7.85 -30.57
CA ASN A 542 18.00 -8.61 -31.75
C ASN A 542 16.68 -8.12 -32.37
N VAL A 543 15.82 -7.43 -31.61
CA VAL A 543 14.49 -7.01 -32.07
C VAL A 543 14.36 -5.52 -32.40
N LEU A 544 15.40 -4.73 -32.10
CA LEU A 544 15.44 -3.31 -32.44
C LEU A 544 15.85 -3.10 -33.91
N ASP A 545 15.19 -2.16 -34.58
CA ASP A 545 15.47 -1.76 -35.95
C ASP A 545 16.39 -0.54 -35.98
N GLY A 546 17.65 -0.75 -36.38
CA GLY A 546 18.65 0.30 -36.53
C GLY A 546 18.30 1.39 -37.56
N LYS A 547 17.30 1.17 -38.43
CA LYS A 547 16.79 2.19 -39.37
C LYS A 547 15.86 3.18 -38.68
N HIS A 548 15.24 2.81 -37.56
CA HIS A 548 14.36 3.70 -36.81
C HIS A 548 15.18 4.57 -35.85
N ARG A 549 15.20 5.90 -36.07
CA ARG A 549 16.06 6.85 -35.33
C ARG A 549 16.05 6.68 -33.81
N ALA A 550 14.88 6.44 -33.21
CA ALA A 550 14.79 6.27 -31.76
C ALA A 550 15.34 4.92 -31.28
N GLU A 551 15.16 3.85 -32.05
CA GLU A 551 15.69 2.51 -31.71
C GLU A 551 17.22 2.48 -31.94
N ALA A 552 17.71 3.13 -33.00
CA ALA A 552 19.13 3.33 -33.28
C ALA A 552 19.86 4.06 -32.14
N ARG A 553 19.23 5.08 -31.54
CA ARG A 553 19.79 5.79 -30.37
C ARG A 553 19.96 4.85 -29.17
N VAL A 554 18.98 3.97 -28.93
CA VAL A 554 19.06 3.01 -27.82
C VAL A 554 20.11 1.95 -28.10
N LEU A 555 20.22 1.45 -29.34
CA LEU A 555 21.29 0.55 -29.76
C LEU A 555 22.68 1.17 -29.56
N ALA A 556 22.86 2.44 -29.92
CA ALA A 556 24.11 3.18 -29.72
C ALA A 556 24.44 3.32 -28.22
N GLU A 557 23.44 3.63 -27.39
CA GLU A 557 23.61 3.70 -25.94
C GLU A 557 23.98 2.33 -25.35
N MET A 558 23.30 1.25 -25.77
CA MET A 558 23.62 -0.11 -25.38
C MET A 558 25.03 -0.54 -25.80
N ALA A 559 25.54 -0.03 -26.93
CA ALA A 559 26.90 -0.28 -27.38
C ALA A 559 27.93 0.52 -26.55
N ARG A 560 27.65 1.80 -26.30
CA ARG A 560 28.46 2.69 -25.45
C ARG A 560 28.63 2.13 -24.03
N VAL A 561 27.55 1.59 -23.50
CA VAL A 561 27.45 1.10 -22.12
C VAL A 561 27.89 -0.37 -22.02
N GLY A 562 27.92 -1.12 -23.13
CA GLY A 562 28.22 -2.55 -23.22
C GLY A 562 29.67 -3.00 -22.97
N GLY A 563 30.49 -2.18 -22.30
CA GLY A 563 31.80 -2.60 -21.78
C GLY A 563 31.66 -3.55 -20.57
N ALA A 564 32.73 -4.27 -20.22
CA ALA A 564 32.76 -5.07 -18.99
C ALA A 564 32.50 -4.17 -17.77
N GLY A 565 31.55 -4.56 -16.90
CA GLY A 565 31.23 -3.83 -15.66
C GLY A 565 29.82 -3.25 -15.56
N LEU A 566 28.87 -3.67 -16.39
CA LEU A 566 27.48 -3.24 -16.24
C LEU A 566 26.79 -3.84 -15.01
N THR A 567 26.19 -2.97 -14.19
CA THR A 567 25.26 -3.40 -13.14
C THR A 567 23.97 -3.93 -13.75
N GLU A 568 23.31 -4.88 -13.08
CA GLU A 568 22.01 -5.39 -13.55
C GLU A 568 20.96 -4.27 -13.67
N GLU A 569 20.98 -3.29 -12.77
CA GLU A 569 20.10 -2.11 -12.81
C GLU A 569 20.28 -1.29 -14.08
N ALA A 570 21.53 -1.07 -14.53
CA ALA A 570 21.81 -0.36 -15.77
C ALA A 570 21.28 -1.13 -16.99
N ILE A 571 21.40 -2.47 -16.97
CA ILE A 571 20.82 -3.32 -18.02
C ILE A 571 19.29 -3.22 -18.02
N ASP A 572 18.64 -3.26 -16.87
CA ASP A 572 17.18 -3.09 -16.73
C ASP A 572 16.70 -1.74 -17.26
N GLY A 573 17.47 -0.68 -16.99
CA GLY A 573 17.27 0.64 -17.56
C GLY A 573 17.21 0.61 -19.09
N LEU A 574 18.23 0.01 -19.71
CA LEU A 574 18.37 -0.07 -21.18
C LEU A 574 17.32 -0.97 -21.83
N VAL A 575 17.07 -2.14 -21.25
CA VAL A 575 16.07 -3.12 -21.72
C VAL A 575 14.68 -2.48 -21.76
N PHE A 576 14.28 -1.86 -20.65
CA PHE A 576 12.98 -1.19 -20.58
C PHE A 576 12.87 -0.04 -21.60
N GLU A 577 13.91 0.78 -21.75
CA GLU A 577 13.88 1.90 -22.70
C GLU A 577 13.73 1.40 -24.13
N ALA A 578 14.45 0.35 -24.50
CA ALA A 578 14.33 -0.28 -25.80
C ALA A 578 12.95 -0.89 -26.05
N GLU A 579 12.41 -1.65 -25.10
CA GLU A 579 11.08 -2.22 -25.21
C GLU A 579 10.00 -1.12 -25.29
N ARG A 580 10.19 -0.01 -24.55
CA ARG A 580 9.31 1.17 -24.60
C ARG A 580 9.30 1.82 -25.98
N VAL A 581 10.46 2.02 -26.60
CA VAL A 581 10.57 2.58 -27.95
C VAL A 581 9.98 1.62 -28.99
N ARG A 582 10.23 0.32 -28.87
CA ARG A 582 9.63 -0.70 -29.74
C ARG A 582 8.09 -0.72 -29.62
N LEU A 583 7.57 -0.70 -28.39
CA LEU A 583 6.14 -0.63 -28.12
C LEU A 583 5.51 0.62 -28.75
N HIS A 584 6.26 1.73 -28.78
CA HIS A 584 5.82 2.95 -29.44
C HIS A 584 5.67 2.78 -30.96
N ARG A 585 6.66 2.18 -31.62
CA ARG A 585 6.59 1.87 -33.06
C ARG A 585 5.42 0.94 -33.38
N LEU A 586 5.25 -0.12 -32.60
CA LEU A 586 4.15 -1.08 -32.78
C LEU A 586 2.78 -0.41 -32.62
N ALA A 587 2.62 0.46 -31.63
CA ALA A 587 1.37 1.20 -31.44
C ALA A 587 1.03 2.12 -32.61
N LEU A 588 2.03 2.83 -33.16
CA LEU A 588 1.83 3.66 -34.35
C LEU A 588 1.38 2.83 -35.56
N ALA A 589 1.86 1.59 -35.70
CA ALA A 589 1.44 0.69 -36.76
C ALA A 589 -0.03 0.25 -36.64
N THR A 590 -0.65 0.37 -35.46
CA THR A 590 -2.07 0.03 -35.22
C THR A 590 -3.04 1.20 -35.44
N VAL A 591 -2.53 2.39 -35.78
CA VAL A 591 -3.38 3.56 -36.05
C VAL A 591 -4.14 3.36 -37.36
N GLY A 592 -5.48 3.48 -37.30
CA GLY A 592 -6.35 3.31 -38.47
C GLY A 592 -6.01 4.26 -39.62
N GLN A 593 -6.29 3.84 -40.86
CA GLN A 593 -5.86 4.52 -42.08
C GLN A 593 -6.28 6.00 -42.13
N GLN A 594 -7.51 6.32 -41.75
CA GLN A 594 -8.02 7.70 -41.73
C GLN A 594 -7.26 8.59 -40.74
N ALA A 595 -6.94 8.07 -39.54
CA ALA A 595 -6.13 8.81 -38.57
C ALA A 595 -4.69 8.97 -39.06
N ARG A 596 -4.12 7.94 -39.68
CA ARG A 596 -2.78 7.99 -40.27
C ARG A 596 -2.70 9.02 -41.39
N GLN A 597 -3.68 9.09 -42.28
CA GLN A 597 -3.75 10.10 -43.34
C GLN A 597 -3.85 11.52 -42.77
N ARG A 598 -4.66 11.74 -41.72
CA ARG A 598 -4.73 13.04 -41.02
C ARG A 598 -3.38 13.43 -40.41
N LEU A 599 -2.69 12.51 -39.74
CA LEU A 599 -1.36 12.77 -39.19
C LEU A 599 -0.31 13.05 -40.27
N LEU A 600 -0.36 12.32 -41.40
CA LEU A 600 0.54 12.54 -42.53
C LEU A 600 0.31 13.90 -43.17
N ALA A 601 -0.96 14.30 -43.38
CA ALA A 601 -1.30 15.61 -43.91
C ALA A 601 -0.80 16.74 -42.99
N ARG A 602 -0.97 16.58 -41.67
CA ARG A 602 -0.44 17.49 -40.66
C ARG A 602 1.08 17.58 -40.70
N HIS A 603 1.75 16.44 -40.77
CA HIS A 603 3.21 16.38 -40.84
C HIS A 603 3.76 17.01 -42.13
N GLN A 604 3.12 16.73 -43.27
CA GLN A 604 3.43 17.35 -44.57
C GLN A 604 3.17 18.86 -44.56
N GLY A 605 2.17 19.32 -43.78
CA GLY A 605 1.92 20.73 -43.49
C GLY A 605 2.92 21.38 -42.53
N GLY A 606 4.02 20.70 -42.19
CA GLY A 606 5.11 21.24 -41.35
C GLY A 606 4.98 20.97 -39.85
N GLU A 607 4.00 20.16 -39.42
CA GLU A 607 3.77 19.89 -38.01
C GLU A 607 4.78 18.88 -37.42
N LYS A 608 5.39 19.23 -36.27
CA LYS A 608 6.30 18.37 -35.52
C LYS A 608 5.54 17.57 -34.46
N LEU A 609 5.11 16.36 -34.82
CA LEU A 609 4.43 15.42 -33.91
C LEU A 609 5.38 15.00 -32.76
N ARG A 610 4.89 15.01 -31.52
CA ARG A 610 5.68 14.67 -30.32
C ARG A 610 5.15 13.42 -29.65
N VAL A 611 6.00 12.66 -28.98
CA VAL A 611 5.62 11.42 -28.29
C VAL A 611 5.75 11.65 -26.81
N PHE A 612 4.72 11.31 -26.03
CA PHE A 612 4.72 11.56 -24.60
C PHE A 612 4.41 10.30 -23.82
N SER A 613 5.36 9.88 -22.97
CA SER A 613 5.13 8.83 -21.99
C SER A 613 4.79 9.48 -20.65
N LEU A 614 3.55 9.36 -20.21
CA LEU A 614 3.13 9.82 -18.90
C LEU A 614 3.32 8.68 -17.90
N SER A 615 4.43 8.73 -17.17
CA SER A 615 4.58 8.03 -15.90
C SER A 615 4.15 8.99 -14.81
N ILE A 616 3.00 8.75 -14.19
CA ILE A 616 2.42 9.64 -13.18
C ILE A 616 1.97 8.71 -12.04
N GLY A 617 2.46 8.87 -10.82
CA GLY A 617 1.79 9.63 -9.77
C GLY A 617 1.52 8.71 -8.57
N GLY A 618 1.14 9.28 -7.44
CA GLY A 618 0.79 8.52 -6.25
C GLY A 618 -0.11 9.30 -5.31
N LEU A 619 -0.47 8.70 -4.19
CA LEU A 619 -1.14 9.33 -3.08
C LEU A 619 -0.26 9.14 -1.86
N ASP A 620 0.15 10.25 -1.27
CA ASP A 620 0.63 10.26 0.09
C ASP A 620 -0.61 10.36 0.99
N LEU A 621 -0.77 9.36 1.85
CA LEU A 621 -1.89 9.28 2.79
C LEU A 621 -1.38 9.37 4.24
N ASP A 622 -0.13 9.80 4.43
CA ASP A 622 0.47 10.02 5.73
C ASP A 622 0.17 11.42 6.29
N PHE A 623 -0.69 11.47 7.31
CA PHE A 623 -1.06 12.73 7.97
C PHE A 623 -0.05 13.19 9.03
N SER A 624 1.05 12.47 9.28
CA SER A 624 1.95 12.78 10.40
C SER A 624 2.57 14.18 10.29
N ARG A 625 2.94 14.61 9.08
CA ARG A 625 3.44 15.98 8.83
C ARG A 625 2.37 17.05 9.10
N ALA A 626 1.16 16.83 8.61
CA ALA A 626 0.04 17.76 8.81
C ALA A 626 -0.31 17.92 10.31
N VAL A 627 -0.37 16.82 11.06
CA VAL A 627 -0.63 16.83 12.51
C VAL A 627 0.52 17.50 13.27
N ALA A 628 1.78 17.21 12.92
CA ALA A 628 2.94 17.85 13.55
C ALA A 628 2.96 19.37 13.32
N LYS A 629 2.67 19.82 12.10
CA LYS A 629 2.57 21.25 11.74
C LYS A 629 1.49 21.97 12.54
N ALA A 630 0.31 21.38 12.68
CA ALA A 630 -0.77 21.98 13.47
C ALA A 630 -0.40 22.13 14.95
N ARG A 631 0.37 21.18 15.50
CA ARG A 631 0.90 21.29 16.87
C ARG A 631 1.88 22.46 17.01
N SER A 632 2.81 22.65 16.06
CA SER A 632 3.75 23.78 16.11
C SER A 632 3.08 25.15 16.01
N VAL A 633 2.00 25.26 15.21
CA VAL A 633 1.25 26.52 15.07
C VAL A 633 0.51 26.88 16.35
N SER A 634 0.06 25.89 17.14
CA SER A 634 -0.59 26.15 18.44
C SER A 634 0.35 26.68 19.54
N ILE A 635 1.67 26.56 19.36
CA ILE A 635 2.70 26.94 20.35
C ILE A 635 3.29 28.33 20.03
N GLY A 636 3.13 28.84 18.81
CA GLY A 636 3.66 30.15 18.39
C GLY A 636 2.61 31.26 18.26
N LEU A 637 2.63 32.20 19.21
CA LEU A 637 2.10 33.60 19.16
C LEU A 637 0.59 33.87 19.48
N PRO A 638 0.24 35.11 19.92
CA PRO A 638 -0.55 35.39 21.12
C PRO A 638 -1.98 35.89 20.85
N GLY A 639 -2.84 35.79 21.87
CA GLY A 639 -3.92 36.74 22.14
C GLY A 639 -4.90 37.06 21.00
N ALA A 640 -5.80 36.14 20.68
CA ALA A 640 -7.10 36.49 20.12
C ALA A 640 -8.18 35.61 20.78
N VAL A 641 -8.93 36.22 21.71
CA VAL A 641 -10.08 35.60 22.37
C VAL A 641 -11.16 35.36 21.32
N ALA A 642 -11.22 34.16 20.77
CA ALA A 642 -12.37 33.69 20.01
C ALA A 642 -13.51 33.41 21.01
N ARG A 643 -14.53 34.28 21.02
CA ARG A 643 -15.79 34.06 21.75
C ARG A 643 -16.40 32.72 21.30
N PRO A 644 -16.84 31.84 22.21
CA PRO A 644 -17.55 30.62 21.84
C PRO A 644 -18.91 30.99 21.24
N ALA A 645 -19.21 30.47 20.05
CA ALA A 645 -20.56 30.47 19.51
C ALA A 645 -21.47 29.58 20.37
N PRO A 646 -22.76 29.94 20.56
CA PRO A 646 -23.68 29.14 21.35
C PRO A 646 -23.89 27.75 20.72
N LEU A 647 -23.86 26.72 21.58
CA LEU A 647 -24.20 25.35 21.21
C LEU A 647 -25.64 25.29 20.71
N PRO A 648 -25.94 24.73 19.52
CA PRO A 648 -27.31 24.40 19.17
C PRO A 648 -27.82 23.28 20.10
N ALA A 649 -29.07 23.41 20.52
CA ALA A 649 -29.74 22.46 21.40
C ALA A 649 -29.72 21.04 20.81
N ALA A 650 -29.48 20.05 21.67
CA ALA A 650 -29.51 18.64 21.31
C ALA A 650 -30.86 18.27 20.71
N VAL A 651 -30.86 17.85 19.46
CA VAL A 651 -32.02 17.23 18.82
C VAL A 651 -32.05 15.78 19.25
N GLU A 652 -33.05 15.37 20.02
CA GLU A 652 -33.29 13.96 20.32
C GLU A 652 -33.71 13.21 19.05
N PRO A 653 -33.00 12.14 18.65
CA PRO A 653 -33.45 11.29 17.55
C PRO A 653 -34.49 10.29 18.09
N SER A 654 -35.77 10.56 17.81
CA SER A 654 -36.83 9.58 18.02
C SER A 654 -37.05 8.70 16.77
N ALA A 655 -37.35 7.43 17.05
CA ALA A 655 -37.91 6.40 16.16
C ALA A 655 -37.07 5.93 14.94
N ARG A 656 -36.28 4.86 15.12
CA ARG A 656 -35.89 3.86 14.09
C ARG A 656 -35.27 2.60 14.74
N ARG A 657 -36.06 1.82 15.49
CA ARG A 657 -35.56 0.76 16.40
C ARG A 657 -35.25 -0.62 15.78
N GLY A 658 -35.54 -0.88 14.50
CA GLY A 658 -35.42 -2.23 13.92
C GLY A 658 -34.02 -2.61 13.42
N ALA A 659 -33.54 -1.94 12.36
CA ALA A 659 -32.25 -2.23 11.74
C ALA A 659 -31.05 -1.67 12.53
N ALA A 660 -31.23 -0.49 13.15
CA ALA A 660 -30.21 0.14 13.99
C ALA A 660 -29.89 -0.70 15.24
N ALA A 661 -30.85 -1.46 15.78
CA ALA A 661 -30.60 -2.30 16.95
C ALA A 661 -29.69 -3.51 16.65
N ALA A 662 -29.83 -4.13 15.48
CA ALA A 662 -29.01 -5.27 15.06
C ALA A 662 -27.57 -4.82 14.73
N GLU A 663 -27.43 -3.69 14.03
CA GLU A 663 -26.13 -3.05 13.84
C GLU A 663 -25.54 -2.72 15.21
N ARG A 664 -26.19 -1.88 16.04
CA ARG A 664 -25.71 -1.45 17.38
C ARG A 664 -25.27 -2.59 18.29
N ARG A 665 -25.97 -3.73 18.27
CA ARG A 665 -25.54 -4.96 18.98
C ARG A 665 -24.21 -5.51 18.46
N THR A 666 -23.99 -5.48 17.15
CA THR A 666 -22.73 -5.88 16.52
C THR A 666 -21.57 -4.99 16.97
N TRP A 667 -21.77 -3.67 17.09
CA TRP A 667 -20.73 -2.74 17.54
C TRP A 667 -20.34 -2.93 19.00
N LEU A 668 -21.34 -3.07 19.88
CA LEU A 668 -21.10 -3.36 21.29
C LEU A 668 -20.43 -4.73 21.46
N ALA A 669 -20.82 -5.72 20.66
CA ALA A 669 -20.17 -7.04 20.65
C ALA A 669 -18.70 -6.95 20.21
N VAL A 670 -18.41 -6.24 19.11
CA VAL A 670 -17.02 -6.02 18.65
C VAL A 670 -16.21 -5.30 19.72
N ALA A 671 -16.74 -4.24 20.34
CA ALA A 671 -16.04 -3.47 21.36
C ALA A 671 -15.80 -4.22 22.68
N SER A 672 -16.60 -5.23 23.00
CA SER A 672 -16.57 -5.90 24.31
C SER A 672 -16.07 -7.34 24.28
N GLN A 673 -15.87 -7.93 23.09
CA GLN A 673 -15.50 -9.33 22.94
C GLN A 673 -14.38 -9.52 21.90
N PRO A 674 -13.51 -10.53 22.08
CA PRO A 674 -12.57 -10.96 21.05
C PRO A 674 -13.30 -11.27 19.73
N SER A 675 -12.57 -11.27 18.62
CA SER A 675 -13.16 -11.35 17.27
C SER A 675 -14.14 -12.51 17.14
N PRO A 676 -15.39 -12.33 16.66
CA PRO A 676 -16.33 -13.44 16.50
C PRO A 676 -15.95 -14.38 15.35
N ALA A 677 -14.89 -14.09 14.61
CA ALA A 677 -14.41 -14.93 13.52
C ALA A 677 -14.05 -16.32 14.03
N VAL A 678 -14.36 -17.33 13.22
CA VAL A 678 -13.87 -18.70 13.40
C VAL A 678 -12.77 -18.90 12.38
N MET A 679 -11.62 -19.40 12.83
CA MET A 679 -10.50 -19.69 11.94
C MET A 679 -10.89 -20.80 10.94
N PRO A 680 -10.55 -20.68 9.64
CA PRO A 680 -10.78 -21.75 8.68
C PRO A 680 -10.07 -23.05 9.10
N ASP A 681 -10.62 -24.16 8.66
CA ASP A 681 -9.94 -25.44 8.85
C ASP A 681 -8.62 -25.47 8.08
N HIS A 682 -7.60 -26.04 8.69
CA HIS A 682 -6.22 -26.04 8.18
C HIS A 682 -6.01 -27.05 7.04
N GLY A 683 -7.06 -27.37 6.27
CA GLY A 683 -7.00 -28.33 5.17
C GLY A 683 -6.84 -29.80 5.58
N ARG A 684 -6.83 -30.12 6.88
CA ARG A 684 -6.90 -31.51 7.39
C ARG A 684 -8.35 -31.99 7.36
N LEU A 685 -8.86 -32.21 6.14
CA LEU A 685 -10.04 -33.02 5.94
C LEU A 685 -9.69 -34.49 6.22
N ALA A 686 -10.54 -35.18 6.96
CA ALA A 686 -10.52 -36.64 7.03
C ALA A 686 -10.48 -37.22 5.60
N PRO A 687 -9.90 -38.42 5.37
CA PRO A 687 -9.78 -39.01 4.03
C PRO A 687 -11.11 -39.06 3.24
N SER A 688 -12.25 -39.07 3.93
CA SER A 688 -13.59 -39.08 3.36
C SER A 688 -14.02 -37.76 2.68
N SER A 689 -13.42 -36.61 3.00
CA SER A 689 -13.88 -35.31 2.46
C SER A 689 -13.08 -34.83 1.23
N ARG A 690 -12.05 -35.56 0.80
CA ARG A 690 -11.32 -35.28 -0.46
C ARG A 690 -12.20 -35.46 -1.71
N ARG A 691 -13.28 -36.25 -1.64
CA ARG A 691 -14.22 -36.44 -2.76
C ARG A 691 -15.04 -35.18 -3.08
N LEU A 692 -15.47 -34.43 -2.07
CA LEU A 692 -16.34 -33.26 -2.23
C LEU A 692 -15.62 -32.01 -2.78
N VAL A 693 -14.31 -31.87 -2.54
CA VAL A 693 -13.52 -30.73 -3.07
C VAL A 693 -13.18 -30.92 -4.55
N MET A 694 -12.94 -32.16 -5.02
CA MET A 694 -12.77 -32.44 -6.45
C MET A 694 -14.08 -32.26 -7.24
N GLU A 695 -15.23 -32.64 -6.68
CA GLU A 695 -16.53 -32.45 -7.35
C GLU A 695 -16.90 -30.97 -7.54
N ARG A 696 -16.57 -30.09 -6.59
CA ARG A 696 -16.75 -28.63 -6.78
C ARG A 696 -15.81 -28.03 -7.82
N GLN A 697 -14.59 -28.54 -7.97
CA GLN A 697 -13.67 -28.08 -9.03
C GLN A 697 -14.03 -28.61 -10.43
N LEU A 698 -14.74 -29.74 -10.51
CA LEU A 698 -15.22 -30.30 -11.79
C LEU A 698 -16.57 -29.70 -12.21
N ALA A 699 -17.49 -29.43 -11.28
CA ALA A 699 -18.78 -28.79 -11.59
C ALA A 699 -18.65 -27.32 -12.04
N GLY A 700 -17.56 -26.63 -11.67
CA GLY A 700 -17.26 -25.27 -12.15
C GLY A 700 -16.71 -25.19 -13.57
N LYS A 701 -16.46 -26.32 -14.25
CA LYS A 701 -15.86 -26.37 -15.60
C LYS A 701 -16.86 -26.65 -16.72
N THR A 702 -18.14 -26.85 -16.42
CA THR A 702 -19.16 -27.20 -17.43
C THR A 702 -20.14 -26.08 -17.78
N ASN A 703 -19.89 -24.83 -17.37
CA ASN A 703 -20.61 -23.66 -17.90
C ASN A 703 -19.62 -22.53 -18.22
N ALA A 704 -18.97 -22.63 -19.37
CA ALA A 704 -18.33 -21.53 -20.09
C ALA A 704 -18.38 -21.81 -21.59
#